data_AF-A0A377ZLY2-F1
#
_entry.id   AF-A0A377ZLY2-F1
#
_cell.length_a   1.000
_cell.length_b   1.000
_cell.length_c   1.000
_cell.angle_alpha   90.00
_cell.angle_beta   90.00
_cell.angle_gamma   90.00
#
_symmetry.space_group_name_H-M   'P 1'
#
loop_
_entity.id
_entity.type
_entity.pdbx_description
1 polymer ?
#
loop_
_entity_poly.entity_id
_entity_poly.type
_entity_poly.pdbx_seq_one_letter_code
_entity_poly.pdbx_strand_id
1 'polypeptide(L)'
;MPVKAIWADPKELHDAGGVTLDTRWKALADALNMPLDQLATRINTNPRMRFIYLARQVNPDMADYIKKLKLPGIHLREESRRYYPSGEVTAHLIGFTNVDSQGIEGVEKSFDKWLTGQPGERIVRKDRYGRVIEDISSTDSQAAHNLALSIDERLQALVYRELNNAVAFNKAESGSAVLVDVNTGEVLAMANSPSYNPNNFAGTAKDTMRNRAITDVFEPGSTVKPMVVMTALQRGIVNENTVLNTVPYRINGHEIKDVARYSELTLTGVLQKSSNVGVSKLALAMPSSALVDTYSRFGLGKATNLGLVGERSGLYPQKQRWSDIERATFSFGYGLMVTPLQLARVYATIGSYGIYRPLSITKVDPPVPGERVFPESLVRTVVHMMESVALPGGGGVKAAIKGYRIAIKTGTAKKVGPDGRYINKYIAYTAGVAPASHPRFALVVVINDPQAGKYYGGAVSAPVFGAIMGGVLRTMNIEPDALATGEKSEFVINQGEEQVADRNLRDLLAPWVPNAPERILREMTLDSRVAASGDLFIAVQGHQADGRRYIPQAIAQGVAAIIAEAQGEAKDGEIREMHGVPVIYLSQLNERLSALAGRFYHQPSQQLRLVGVTGTNGKTTTTQLLAQWAKLLGETSAVMGTVGNGLLDKVVPTENTTGSAVDVQHVLSSLVGQGATFGAMEVSSHGLVQHRVAALQFAASVFTNLSRDHLDYHGDMEHYEAAKWLLYSTHHCGQAIVNADDEVGRRWLAKLPDAVAVSMEDHINPNCHGRWLKATAVKLSRQRGDHPV
;
A
#
# COMPACT_ATOMS: atom_id res chain seq x y z
N MET A 1 -22.54 4.84 -7.54
CA MET A 1 -22.86 4.14 -8.80
C MET A 1 -24.37 4.04 -8.94
N PRO A 2 -24.94 4.46 -10.09
CA PRO A 2 -26.35 4.22 -10.39
C PRO A 2 -26.57 2.72 -10.60
N VAL A 3 -27.57 2.17 -9.92
CA VAL A 3 -27.98 0.76 -10.00
C VAL A 3 -29.50 0.69 -10.02
N LYS A 4 -30.08 -0.48 -10.30
CA LYS A 4 -31.54 -0.64 -10.26
C LYS A 4 -31.94 -1.73 -9.29
N ALA A 5 -33.13 -1.61 -8.72
CA ALA A 5 -33.84 -2.73 -8.11
C ALA A 5 -34.92 -3.24 -9.06
N ILE A 6 -35.13 -4.55 -9.01
CA ILE A 6 -36.19 -5.25 -9.71
C ILE A 6 -37.25 -5.61 -8.67
N TRP A 7 -38.47 -5.18 -8.90
CA TRP A 7 -39.60 -5.45 -8.02
C TRP A 7 -40.81 -5.91 -8.83
N ALA A 8 -41.70 -6.65 -8.17
CA ALA A 8 -42.93 -7.14 -8.75
C ALA A 8 -44.15 -6.51 -8.07
N ASP A 9 -45.24 -6.31 -8.82
CA ASP A 9 -46.62 -6.13 -8.32
C ASP A 9 -47.36 -7.47 -8.45
N PRO A 10 -47.43 -8.28 -7.37
CA PRO A 10 -48.13 -9.57 -7.39
C PRO A 10 -49.58 -9.51 -7.83
N LYS A 11 -50.29 -8.41 -7.55
CA LYS A 11 -51.69 -8.26 -7.98
C LYS A 11 -51.78 -8.05 -9.49
N GLU A 12 -50.96 -7.15 -10.05
CA GLU A 12 -50.90 -6.95 -11.50
C GLU A 12 -50.53 -8.26 -12.22
N LEU A 13 -49.57 -8.99 -11.65
CA LEU A 13 -49.18 -10.31 -12.15
C LEU A 13 -50.30 -11.33 -12.10
N HIS A 14 -51.04 -11.40 -10.98
CA HIS A 14 -52.17 -12.31 -10.83
C HIS A 14 -53.28 -11.99 -11.84
N ASP A 15 -53.62 -10.71 -12.01
CA ASP A 15 -54.61 -10.24 -12.97
C ASP A 15 -54.19 -10.52 -14.42
N ALA A 16 -52.88 -10.60 -14.69
CA ALA A 16 -52.29 -10.89 -16.01
C ALA A 16 -51.99 -12.39 -16.28
N GLY A 17 -52.47 -13.31 -15.44
CA GLY A 17 -52.31 -14.77 -15.63
C GLY A 17 -51.14 -15.40 -14.87
N GLY A 18 -50.46 -14.65 -14.00
CA GLY A 18 -49.42 -15.14 -13.09
C GLY A 18 -48.07 -15.44 -13.74
N VAL A 19 -47.20 -16.09 -12.98
CA VAL A 19 -45.89 -16.56 -13.45
C VAL A 19 -46.09 -17.82 -14.31
N THR A 20 -45.71 -17.77 -15.58
CA THR A 20 -45.88 -18.89 -16.53
C THR A 20 -44.56 -19.63 -16.78
N LEU A 21 -44.61 -20.83 -17.36
CA LEU A 21 -43.43 -21.64 -17.74
C LEU A 21 -42.79 -21.21 -19.07
N ASP A 22 -43.09 -19.99 -19.54
CA ASP A 22 -42.59 -19.48 -20.81
C ASP A 22 -41.09 -19.14 -20.77
N THR A 23 -40.49 -18.95 -21.95
CA THR A 23 -39.05 -18.67 -22.08
C THR A 23 -38.63 -17.35 -21.44
N ARG A 24 -39.55 -16.38 -21.29
CA ARG A 24 -39.25 -15.06 -20.72
C ARG A 24 -39.17 -15.13 -19.19
N TRP A 25 -40.04 -15.92 -18.56
CA TRP A 25 -39.99 -16.17 -17.12
C TRP A 25 -38.77 -17.01 -16.74
N LYS A 26 -38.39 -18.00 -17.56
CA LYS A 26 -37.11 -18.71 -17.40
C LYS A 26 -35.92 -17.75 -17.52
N ALA A 27 -35.92 -16.89 -18.52
CA ALA A 27 -34.87 -15.87 -18.69
C ALA A 27 -34.77 -14.90 -17.50
N LEU A 28 -35.89 -14.52 -16.87
CA LEU A 28 -35.89 -13.72 -15.65
C LEU A 28 -35.32 -14.52 -14.46
N ALA A 29 -35.76 -15.77 -14.27
CA ALA A 29 -35.28 -16.66 -13.23
C ALA A 29 -33.75 -16.87 -13.32
N ASP A 30 -33.25 -17.13 -14.53
CA ASP A 30 -31.82 -17.28 -14.82
C ASP A 30 -31.05 -15.98 -14.54
N ALA A 31 -31.57 -14.83 -15.00
CA ALA A 31 -30.95 -13.52 -14.74
C ALA A 31 -30.87 -13.17 -13.24
N LEU A 32 -31.86 -13.62 -12.46
CA LEU A 32 -31.91 -13.43 -11.01
C LEU A 32 -31.15 -14.52 -10.23
N ASN A 33 -30.60 -15.53 -10.93
CA ASN A 33 -30.02 -16.73 -10.34
C ASN A 33 -30.94 -17.38 -9.29
N MET A 34 -32.23 -17.45 -9.60
CA MET A 34 -33.28 -17.98 -8.73
C MET A 34 -34.09 -19.03 -9.51
N PRO A 35 -34.25 -20.25 -8.99
CA PRO A 35 -35.10 -21.26 -9.62
C PRO A 35 -36.53 -20.73 -9.88
N LEU A 36 -37.11 -21.08 -11.04
CA LEU A 36 -38.39 -20.52 -11.47
C LEU A 36 -39.54 -20.83 -10.49
N ASP A 37 -39.52 -22.02 -9.89
CA ASP A 37 -40.46 -22.44 -8.84
C ASP A 37 -40.34 -21.56 -7.58
N GLN A 38 -39.12 -21.22 -7.17
CA GLN A 38 -38.88 -20.30 -6.05
C GLN A 38 -39.34 -18.87 -6.38
N LEU A 39 -39.07 -18.40 -7.60
CA LEU A 39 -39.53 -17.09 -8.08
C LEU A 39 -41.06 -17.01 -8.07
N ALA A 40 -41.73 -18.02 -8.62
CA ALA A 40 -43.19 -18.13 -8.63
C ALA A 40 -43.76 -18.16 -7.21
N THR A 41 -43.18 -18.96 -6.31
CA THR A 41 -43.61 -19.05 -4.91
C THR A 41 -43.46 -17.71 -4.18
N ARG A 42 -42.33 -17.02 -4.40
CA ARG A 42 -42.03 -15.72 -3.78
C ARG A 42 -43.02 -14.64 -4.23
N ILE A 43 -43.36 -14.59 -5.52
CA ILE A 43 -44.36 -13.66 -6.07
C ILE A 43 -45.77 -14.00 -5.56
N ASN A 44 -46.13 -15.29 -5.54
CA ASN A 44 -47.47 -15.76 -5.18
C ASN A 44 -47.72 -15.83 -3.67
N THR A 45 -46.74 -15.49 -2.82
CA THR A 45 -46.88 -15.55 -1.35
C THR A 45 -48.06 -14.70 -0.85
N ASN A 46 -48.38 -13.58 -1.50
CA ASN A 46 -49.61 -12.83 -1.25
C ASN A 46 -50.10 -12.15 -2.55
N PRO A 47 -51.14 -12.70 -3.21
CA PRO A 47 -51.66 -12.18 -4.48
C PRO A 47 -52.28 -10.78 -4.40
N ARG A 48 -52.51 -10.25 -3.19
CA ARG A 48 -53.03 -8.89 -2.99
C ARG A 48 -51.94 -7.84 -2.79
N MET A 49 -50.67 -8.26 -2.60
CA MET A 49 -49.57 -7.31 -2.46
C MET A 49 -49.36 -6.54 -3.75
N ARG A 50 -48.97 -5.26 -3.60
CA ARG A 50 -48.66 -4.34 -4.69
C ARG A 50 -47.17 -4.16 -4.95
N PHE A 51 -46.33 -4.72 -4.07
CA PHE A 51 -44.89 -4.51 -4.12
C PHE A 51 -44.14 -5.66 -3.43
N ILE A 52 -43.15 -6.23 -4.12
CA ILE A 52 -42.16 -7.13 -3.55
C ILE A 52 -40.83 -7.00 -4.28
N TYR A 53 -39.70 -6.89 -3.56
CA TYR A 53 -38.38 -6.93 -4.19
C TYR A 53 -38.03 -8.34 -4.66
N LEU A 54 -37.58 -8.43 -5.91
CA LEU A 54 -37.03 -9.66 -6.49
C LEU A 54 -35.50 -9.66 -6.39
N ALA A 55 -34.87 -8.54 -6.76
CA ALA A 55 -33.45 -8.29 -6.57
C ALA A 55 -33.19 -6.79 -6.39
N ARG A 56 -32.11 -6.45 -5.68
CA ARG A 56 -31.69 -5.06 -5.42
C ARG A 56 -30.29 -4.83 -5.93
N GLN A 57 -29.96 -3.58 -6.23
CA GLN A 57 -28.64 -3.15 -6.69
C GLN A 57 -28.06 -3.93 -7.88
N VAL A 58 -28.90 -4.27 -8.87
CA VAL A 58 -28.45 -4.91 -10.11
C VAL A 58 -27.77 -3.91 -11.05
N ASN A 59 -26.79 -4.40 -11.82
CA ASN A 59 -26.10 -3.62 -12.85
C ASN A 59 -27.10 -3.13 -13.92
N PRO A 60 -27.01 -1.86 -14.38
CA PRO A 60 -27.76 -1.35 -15.54
C PRO A 60 -27.96 -2.32 -16.70
N ASP A 61 -26.93 -3.06 -17.14
CA ASP A 61 -27.05 -3.99 -18.28
C ASP A 61 -28.06 -5.11 -18.03
N MET A 62 -28.06 -5.68 -16.82
CA MET A 62 -29.01 -6.71 -16.39
C MET A 62 -30.42 -6.12 -16.27
N ALA A 63 -30.52 -4.90 -15.75
CA ALA A 63 -31.80 -4.22 -15.65
C ALA A 63 -32.41 -3.92 -17.03
N ASP A 64 -31.59 -3.50 -18.00
CA ASP A 64 -32.01 -3.27 -19.39
C ASP A 64 -32.38 -4.57 -20.10
N TYR A 65 -31.67 -5.66 -19.83
CA TYR A 65 -32.05 -7.00 -20.29
C TYR A 65 -33.44 -7.40 -19.77
N ILE A 66 -33.67 -7.25 -18.46
CA ILE A 66 -34.96 -7.60 -17.83
C ILE A 66 -36.09 -6.69 -18.34
N LYS A 67 -35.82 -5.39 -18.55
CA LYS A 67 -36.78 -4.45 -19.16
C LYS A 67 -37.23 -4.92 -20.55
N LYS A 68 -36.33 -5.50 -21.35
CA LYS A 68 -36.63 -6.02 -22.69
C LYS A 68 -37.51 -7.27 -22.68
N LEU A 69 -37.58 -8.01 -21.56
CA LEU A 69 -38.46 -9.17 -21.42
C LEU A 69 -39.95 -8.79 -21.41
N LYS A 70 -40.29 -7.53 -21.10
CA LYS A 70 -41.67 -6.99 -21.10
C LYS A 70 -42.65 -7.90 -20.34
N LEU A 71 -42.23 -8.33 -19.14
CA LEU A 71 -43.05 -9.16 -18.27
C LEU A 71 -44.07 -8.28 -17.51
N PRO A 72 -45.36 -8.64 -17.50
CA PRO A 72 -46.38 -7.86 -16.77
C PRO A 72 -46.08 -7.84 -15.27
N GLY A 73 -46.35 -6.71 -14.60
CA GLY A 73 -46.10 -6.55 -13.17
C GLY A 73 -44.64 -6.65 -12.72
N ILE A 74 -43.65 -6.69 -13.62
CA ILE A 74 -42.22 -6.57 -13.29
C ILE A 74 -41.75 -5.17 -13.62
N HIS A 75 -41.21 -4.50 -12.61
CA HIS A 75 -40.87 -3.09 -12.67
C HIS A 75 -39.43 -2.85 -12.20
N LEU A 76 -38.84 -1.76 -12.68
CA LEU A 76 -37.52 -1.30 -12.27
C LEU A 76 -37.65 -0.05 -11.40
N ARG A 77 -36.80 0.05 -10.38
CA ARG A 77 -36.67 1.23 -9.53
C ARG A 77 -35.21 1.66 -9.51
N GLU A 78 -34.95 2.94 -9.75
CA GLU A 78 -33.59 3.48 -9.62
C GLU A 78 -33.14 3.42 -8.15
N GLU A 79 -31.89 2.98 -7.95
CA GLU A 79 -31.23 2.90 -6.65
C GLU A 79 -29.79 3.42 -6.78
N SER A 80 -29.16 3.70 -5.65
CA SER A 80 -27.73 4.00 -5.58
C SER A 80 -27.00 2.90 -4.82
N ARG A 81 -25.79 2.59 -5.30
CA ARG A 81 -24.83 1.77 -4.57
C ARG A 81 -23.52 2.54 -4.40
N ARG A 82 -22.94 2.45 -3.21
CA ARG A 82 -21.62 3.01 -2.93
C ARG A 82 -20.53 2.15 -3.57
N TYR A 83 -19.52 2.80 -4.14
CA TYR A 83 -18.35 2.16 -4.70
C TYR A 83 -17.11 2.78 -4.09
N TYR A 84 -16.17 1.94 -3.68
CA TYR A 84 -14.97 2.30 -2.94
C TYR A 84 -13.74 1.98 -3.81
N PRO A 85 -13.17 2.96 -4.54
CA PRO A 85 -12.10 2.71 -5.51
C PRO A 85 -10.83 2.12 -4.90
N SER A 86 -10.47 2.60 -3.71
CA SER A 86 -9.31 2.13 -2.93
C SER A 86 -9.53 0.79 -2.22
N GLY A 87 -10.75 0.23 -2.28
CA GLY A 87 -11.09 -1.08 -1.73
C GLY A 87 -10.63 -1.27 -0.27
N GLU A 88 -9.82 -2.30 -0.06
CA GLU A 88 -9.30 -2.69 1.26
C GLU A 88 -8.32 -1.70 1.90
N VAL A 89 -7.70 -0.81 1.11
CA VAL A 89 -6.67 0.13 1.57
C VAL A 89 -7.23 1.12 2.60
N THR A 90 -8.51 1.47 2.49
CA THR A 90 -9.19 2.46 3.35
C THR A 90 -10.45 1.93 4.01
N ALA A 91 -10.69 0.62 3.96
CA ALA A 91 -11.97 0.01 4.33
C ALA A 91 -12.40 0.31 5.76
N HIS A 92 -11.50 0.17 6.74
CA HIS A 92 -11.82 0.44 8.15
C HIS A 92 -12.11 1.90 8.46
N LEU A 93 -11.49 2.81 7.68
CA LEU A 93 -11.67 4.23 7.87
C LEU A 93 -12.96 4.71 7.23
N ILE A 94 -13.13 4.45 5.93
CA ILE A 94 -14.32 4.89 5.19
C ILE A 94 -15.55 4.14 5.70
N GLY A 95 -15.42 2.85 5.98
CA GLY A 95 -16.53 1.98 6.32
C GLY A 95 -17.35 1.59 5.10
N PHE A 96 -18.63 1.28 5.31
CA PHE A 96 -19.54 0.88 4.25
C PHE A 96 -20.98 1.32 4.54
N THR A 97 -21.81 1.33 3.49
CA THR A 97 -23.26 1.55 3.59
C THR A 97 -24.03 0.22 3.51
N ASN A 98 -25.26 0.18 4.03
CA ASN A 98 -26.18 -0.93 3.77
C ASN A 98 -26.82 -0.83 2.37
N VAL A 99 -27.73 -1.75 2.07
CA VAL A 99 -28.47 -1.80 0.80
C VAL A 99 -29.33 -0.55 0.55
N ASP A 100 -29.69 0.18 1.61
CA ASP A 100 -30.48 1.40 1.58
C ASP A 100 -29.61 2.67 1.58
N SER A 101 -28.31 2.54 1.29
CA SER A 101 -27.33 3.63 1.26
C SER A 101 -27.13 4.37 2.60
N GLN A 102 -27.53 3.78 3.72
CA GLN A 102 -27.26 4.31 5.05
C GLN A 102 -25.88 3.87 5.53
N GLY A 103 -25.09 4.78 6.08
CA GLY A 103 -23.77 4.49 6.64
C GLY A 103 -23.85 3.57 7.86
N ILE A 104 -23.10 2.46 7.83
CA ILE A 104 -23.11 1.43 8.89
C ILE A 104 -21.83 1.40 9.73
N GLU A 105 -20.69 1.74 9.13
CA GLU A 105 -19.39 1.79 9.79
C GLU A 105 -18.57 3.00 9.32
N GLY A 106 -17.48 3.28 10.04
CA GLY A 106 -16.47 4.26 9.64
C GLY A 106 -17.02 5.67 9.41
N VAL A 107 -16.41 6.38 8.46
CA VAL A 107 -16.82 7.72 8.01
C VAL A 107 -18.25 7.71 7.47
N GLU A 108 -18.65 6.68 6.71
CA GLU A 108 -20.00 6.59 6.13
C GLU A 108 -21.06 6.72 7.23
N LYS A 109 -20.91 6.03 8.37
CA LYS A 109 -21.84 6.16 9.49
C LYS A 109 -21.65 7.45 10.28
N SER A 110 -20.40 7.82 10.53
CA SER A 110 -20.07 8.94 11.40
C SER A 110 -20.53 10.28 10.81
N PHE A 111 -20.51 10.38 9.48
CA PHE A 111 -20.91 11.55 8.71
C PHE A 111 -22.16 11.27 7.86
N ASP A 112 -22.97 10.25 8.19
CA ASP A 112 -24.14 9.82 7.40
C ASP A 112 -25.09 10.99 7.12
N LYS A 113 -25.41 11.80 8.14
CA LYS A 113 -26.27 12.98 7.99
C LYS A 113 -25.69 14.04 7.05
N TRP A 114 -24.36 14.19 7.02
CA TRP A 114 -23.68 15.13 6.12
C TRP A 114 -23.69 14.62 4.68
N LEU A 115 -23.49 13.31 4.50
CA LEU A 115 -23.37 12.65 3.20
C LEU A 115 -24.73 12.38 2.53
N THR A 116 -25.80 12.21 3.30
CA THR A 116 -27.14 11.91 2.77
C THR A 116 -28.03 13.15 2.68
N GLY A 117 -27.71 14.23 3.41
CA GLY A 117 -28.61 15.35 3.60
C GLY A 117 -29.78 14.99 4.53
N GLN A 118 -30.81 15.83 4.57
CA GLN A 118 -32.06 15.49 5.27
C GLN A 118 -33.23 15.65 4.31
N PRO A 119 -34.04 14.60 4.08
CA PRO A 119 -35.23 14.73 3.25
C PRO A 119 -36.20 15.73 3.90
N GLY A 120 -36.82 16.55 3.06
CA GLY A 120 -37.93 17.39 3.49
C GLY A 120 -39.16 16.53 3.78
N GLU A 121 -40.07 17.04 4.60
CA GLU A 121 -41.33 16.38 4.91
C GLU A 121 -42.48 17.22 4.36
N ARG A 122 -43.50 16.60 3.76
CA ARG A 122 -44.69 17.31 3.31
C ARG A 122 -45.94 16.53 3.72
N ILE A 123 -46.80 17.17 4.50
CA ILE A 123 -48.09 16.62 4.90
C ILE A 123 -49.10 17.03 3.84
N VAL A 124 -49.72 16.05 3.18
CA VAL A 124 -50.69 16.26 2.11
C VAL A 124 -52.03 15.59 2.41
N ARG A 125 -53.13 16.23 2.06
CA ARG A 125 -54.49 15.64 2.09
C ARG A 125 -54.78 14.98 0.75
N LYS A 126 -55.20 13.72 0.76
CA LYS A 126 -55.52 12.93 -0.45
C LYS A 126 -57.00 12.58 -0.53
N ASP A 127 -57.57 12.48 -1.74
CA ASP A 127 -58.94 12.00 -1.96
C ASP A 127 -59.04 10.46 -1.88
N ARG A 128 -60.27 9.92 -1.99
CA ARG A 128 -60.52 8.46 -2.00
C ARG A 128 -59.89 7.71 -3.17
N TYR A 129 -59.38 8.44 -4.17
CA TYR A 129 -58.70 7.92 -5.35
C TYR A 129 -57.17 8.15 -5.28
N GLY A 130 -56.66 8.68 -4.16
CA GLY A 130 -55.23 8.89 -3.90
C GLY A 130 -54.63 10.18 -4.46
N ARG A 131 -55.43 11.08 -5.04
CA ARG A 131 -54.97 12.36 -5.60
C ARG A 131 -54.74 13.37 -4.48
N VAL A 132 -53.63 14.11 -4.55
CA VAL A 132 -53.32 15.18 -3.59
C VAL A 132 -54.26 16.36 -3.85
N ILE A 133 -55.03 16.76 -2.83
CA ILE A 133 -56.00 17.86 -2.89
C ILE A 133 -55.42 19.13 -2.23
N GLU A 134 -54.58 18.98 -1.20
CA GLU A 134 -54.11 20.09 -0.38
C GLU A 134 -52.78 19.76 0.30
N ASP A 135 -51.93 20.78 0.46
CA ASP A 135 -50.69 20.72 1.24
C ASP A 135 -50.85 21.42 2.56
N ILE A 136 -50.73 20.67 3.65
CA ILE A 136 -51.01 21.14 5.01
C ILE A 136 -49.76 21.81 5.60
N SER A 137 -48.60 21.20 5.40
CA SER A 137 -47.31 21.75 5.85
C SER A 137 -46.16 21.13 5.07
N SER A 138 -45.05 21.85 4.97
CA SER A 138 -43.81 21.36 4.38
C SER A 138 -42.58 21.84 5.16
N THR A 139 -41.62 20.93 5.33
CA THR A 139 -40.25 21.20 5.80
C THR A 139 -39.32 20.98 4.62
N ASP A 140 -38.45 21.94 4.33
CA ASP A 140 -37.51 21.85 3.21
C ASP A 140 -36.41 20.80 3.45
N SER A 141 -35.93 20.18 2.37
CA SER A 141 -34.82 19.22 2.43
C SER A 141 -33.47 19.92 2.57
N GLN A 142 -32.55 19.34 3.34
CA GLN A 142 -31.14 19.70 3.34
C GLN A 142 -30.38 18.86 2.31
N ALA A 143 -29.55 19.50 1.49
CA ALA A 143 -28.78 18.84 0.45
C ALA A 143 -27.63 17.98 1.03
N ALA A 144 -27.26 16.93 0.30
CA ALA A 144 -26.07 16.15 0.58
C ALA A 144 -24.80 16.97 0.29
N HIS A 145 -23.77 16.82 1.13
CA HIS A 145 -22.50 17.51 0.99
C HIS A 145 -21.34 16.54 0.77
N ASN A 146 -20.36 16.98 -0.01
CA ASN A 146 -19.08 16.28 -0.13
C ASN A 146 -18.28 16.41 1.17
N LEU A 147 -17.47 15.40 1.48
CA LEU A 147 -16.59 15.39 2.65
C LEU A 147 -15.14 15.18 2.20
N ALA A 148 -14.29 16.19 2.41
CA ALA A 148 -12.86 16.08 2.17
C ALA A 148 -12.17 15.56 3.44
N LEU A 149 -11.64 14.34 3.37
CA LEU A 149 -10.83 13.77 4.44
C LEU A 149 -9.43 14.41 4.48
N SER A 150 -8.79 14.36 5.64
CA SER A 150 -7.39 14.75 5.82
C SER A 150 -6.40 13.70 5.27
N ILE A 151 -6.91 12.53 4.89
CA ILE A 151 -6.12 11.41 4.40
C ILE A 151 -5.50 11.75 3.04
N ASP A 152 -4.19 11.56 2.93
CA ASP A 152 -3.51 11.54 1.64
C ASP A 152 -3.49 10.11 1.13
N GLU A 153 -4.19 9.86 0.02
CA GLU A 153 -4.35 8.52 -0.55
C GLU A 153 -3.01 7.85 -0.89
N ARG A 154 -1.99 8.65 -1.29
CA ARG A 154 -0.65 8.13 -1.61
C ARG A 154 0.04 7.62 -0.35
N LEU A 155 -0.05 8.39 0.74
CA LEU A 155 0.51 8.02 2.03
C LEU A 155 -0.26 6.83 2.64
N GLN A 156 -1.58 6.82 2.51
CA GLN A 156 -2.43 5.73 2.98
C GLN A 156 -2.12 4.41 2.26
N ALA A 157 -1.95 4.42 0.94
CA ALA A 157 -1.58 3.23 0.17
C ALA A 157 -0.19 2.70 0.58
N LEU A 158 0.79 3.61 0.76
CA LEU A 158 2.11 3.26 1.28
C LEU A 158 2.02 2.63 2.68
N VAL A 159 1.31 3.28 3.62
CA VAL A 159 1.15 2.79 4.99
C VAL A 159 0.48 1.41 5.01
N TYR A 160 -0.60 1.23 4.26
CA TYR A 160 -1.31 -0.05 4.17
C TYR A 160 -0.39 -1.15 3.62
N ARG A 161 0.33 -0.88 2.53
CA ARG A 161 1.22 -1.86 1.90
C ARG A 161 2.31 -2.34 2.87
N GLU A 162 3.06 -1.42 3.48
CA GLU A 162 4.14 -1.78 4.40
C GLU A 162 3.62 -2.48 5.65
N LEU A 163 2.47 -2.04 6.19
CA LEU A 163 1.84 -2.69 7.34
C LEU A 163 1.36 -4.10 7.00
N ASN A 164 0.67 -4.27 5.87
CA ASN A 164 0.14 -5.57 5.44
C ASN A 164 1.27 -6.57 5.19
N ASN A 165 2.33 -6.14 4.50
CA ASN A 165 3.53 -6.95 4.28
C ASN A 165 4.18 -7.36 5.62
N ALA A 166 4.24 -6.44 6.60
CA ALA A 166 4.80 -6.73 7.90
C ALA A 166 3.96 -7.71 8.72
N VAL A 167 2.63 -7.57 8.70
CA VAL A 167 1.72 -8.50 9.37
C VAL A 167 1.86 -9.91 8.77
N ALA A 168 1.86 -10.02 7.43
CA ALA A 168 2.05 -11.29 6.74
C ALA A 168 3.42 -11.91 7.03
N PHE A 169 4.51 -11.15 6.86
CA PHE A 169 5.88 -11.61 7.09
C PHE A 169 6.12 -12.12 8.51
N ASN A 170 5.59 -11.41 9.50
CA ASN A 170 5.74 -11.79 10.90
C ASN A 170 4.69 -12.82 11.37
N LYS A 171 3.79 -13.28 10.48
CA LYS A 171 2.64 -14.14 10.81
C LYS A 171 1.86 -13.59 12.01
N ALA A 172 1.67 -12.27 12.03
CA ALA A 172 1.03 -11.57 13.12
C ALA A 172 -0.50 -11.71 13.04
N GLU A 173 -1.17 -11.67 14.19
CA GLU A 173 -2.64 -11.70 14.26
C GLU A 173 -3.26 -10.46 13.61
N SER A 174 -2.64 -9.30 13.82
CA SER A 174 -3.04 -8.04 13.20
C SER A 174 -1.96 -6.97 13.34
N GLY A 175 -2.17 -5.82 12.72
CA GLY A 175 -1.38 -4.61 12.93
C GLY A 175 -2.18 -3.35 12.63
N SER A 176 -1.71 -2.23 13.16
CA SER A 176 -2.25 -0.89 12.94
C SER A 176 -1.13 0.11 12.73
N ALA A 177 -1.35 1.08 11.84
CA ALA A 177 -0.46 2.20 11.65
C ALA A 177 -1.25 3.51 11.53
N VAL A 178 -0.78 4.55 12.22
CA VAL A 178 -1.41 5.88 12.26
C VAL A 178 -0.34 6.94 12.02
N LEU A 179 -0.55 7.75 11.00
CA LEU A 179 0.31 8.87 10.61
C LEU A 179 -0.44 10.18 10.81
N VAL A 180 0.18 11.12 11.54
CA VAL A 180 -0.40 12.42 11.89
C VAL A 180 0.56 13.53 11.46
N ASP A 181 0.02 14.60 10.86
CA ASP A 181 0.74 15.85 10.67
C ASP A 181 0.89 16.57 12.01
N VAL A 182 2.14 16.83 12.40
CA VAL A 182 2.50 17.45 13.69
C VAL A 182 1.96 18.87 13.83
N ASN A 183 1.86 19.60 12.72
CA ASN A 183 1.50 21.01 12.69
C ASN A 183 -0.02 21.23 12.55
N THR A 184 -0.79 20.27 12.06
CA THR A 184 -2.24 20.46 11.90
C THR A 184 -3.06 19.56 12.80
N GLY A 185 -2.51 18.44 13.27
CA GLY A 185 -3.27 17.38 13.94
C GLY A 185 -4.07 16.51 12.96
N GLU A 186 -3.91 16.72 11.65
CA GLU A 186 -4.56 15.91 10.63
C GLU A 186 -4.03 14.48 10.64
N VAL A 187 -4.95 13.52 10.58
CA VAL A 187 -4.62 12.13 10.32
C VAL A 187 -4.41 11.98 8.81
N LEU A 188 -3.16 11.80 8.41
CA LEU A 188 -2.76 11.66 7.00
C LEU A 188 -2.92 10.23 6.49
N ALA A 189 -2.79 9.25 7.39
CA ALA A 189 -3.08 7.85 7.11
C ALA A 189 -3.48 7.08 8.38
N MET A 190 -4.43 6.16 8.23
CA MET A 190 -4.90 5.24 9.27
C MET A 190 -5.22 3.89 8.63
N ALA A 191 -4.39 2.89 8.87
CA ALA A 191 -4.54 1.57 8.26
C ALA A 191 -4.50 0.46 9.31
N ASN A 192 -5.22 -0.64 9.03
CA ASN A 192 -5.13 -1.88 9.80
C ASN A 192 -4.96 -3.06 8.84
N SER A 193 -4.30 -4.11 9.30
CA SER A 193 -4.25 -5.41 8.63
C SER A 193 -4.54 -6.52 9.65
N PRO A 194 -5.34 -7.56 9.34
CA PRO A 194 -6.03 -7.79 8.08
C PRO A 194 -7.13 -6.75 7.78
N SER A 195 -7.39 -6.52 6.50
CA SER A 195 -8.48 -5.66 6.00
C SER A 195 -9.53 -6.46 5.22
N TYR A 196 -10.49 -5.78 4.61
CA TYR A 196 -11.57 -6.37 3.83
C TYR A 196 -11.95 -5.47 2.66
N ASN A 197 -12.54 -6.03 1.60
CA ASN A 197 -13.02 -5.23 0.47
C ASN A 197 -14.46 -4.73 0.75
N PRO A 198 -14.68 -3.41 0.94
CA PRO A 198 -16.01 -2.88 1.25
C PRO A 198 -16.97 -2.93 0.05
N ASN A 199 -16.46 -3.16 -1.17
CA ASN A 199 -17.32 -3.41 -2.34
C ASN A 199 -17.93 -4.82 -2.32
N ASN A 200 -17.29 -5.77 -1.64
CA ASN A 200 -17.78 -7.14 -1.46
C ASN A 200 -17.22 -7.76 -0.17
N PHE A 201 -18.02 -7.71 0.89
CA PHE A 201 -17.68 -8.24 2.22
C PHE A 201 -18.53 -9.45 2.62
N ALA A 202 -19.14 -10.14 1.64
CA ALA A 202 -19.82 -11.39 1.89
C ALA A 202 -18.82 -12.45 2.38
N GLY A 203 -19.07 -13.04 3.55
CA GLY A 203 -18.17 -14.02 4.17
C GLY A 203 -16.97 -13.43 4.92
N THR A 204 -16.85 -12.09 5.00
CA THR A 204 -15.82 -11.42 5.80
C THR A 204 -16.07 -11.63 7.29
N ALA A 205 -15.04 -12.07 8.03
CA ALA A 205 -15.15 -12.25 9.47
C ALA A 205 -15.26 -10.90 10.19
N LYS A 206 -16.20 -10.77 11.15
CA LYS A 206 -16.46 -9.51 11.87
C LYS A 206 -15.21 -8.88 12.50
N ASP A 207 -14.27 -9.70 12.98
CA ASP A 207 -13.04 -9.20 13.61
C ASP A 207 -12.10 -8.49 12.61
N THR A 208 -12.16 -8.83 11.31
CA THR A 208 -11.40 -8.15 10.25
C THR A 208 -11.98 -6.79 9.88
N MET A 209 -13.23 -6.50 10.27
CA MET A 209 -13.91 -5.24 9.97
C MET A 209 -13.61 -4.15 11.01
N ARG A 210 -12.96 -4.50 12.13
CA ARG A 210 -12.67 -3.56 13.22
C ARG A 210 -11.58 -2.56 12.83
N ASN A 211 -11.85 -1.28 13.05
CA ASN A 211 -10.81 -0.24 12.97
C ASN A 211 -9.95 -0.24 14.24
N ARG A 212 -8.97 -1.16 14.30
CA ARG A 212 -8.13 -1.37 15.48
C ARG A 212 -7.34 -0.14 15.92
N ALA A 213 -7.02 0.77 15.00
CA ALA A 213 -6.38 2.05 15.31
C ALA A 213 -7.17 2.91 16.32
N ILE A 214 -8.50 2.74 16.39
CA ILE A 214 -9.39 3.47 17.31
C ILE A 214 -10.14 2.57 18.31
N THR A 215 -10.31 1.27 18.01
CA THR A 215 -11.07 0.34 18.86
C THR A 215 -10.21 -0.51 19.79
N ASP A 216 -8.95 -0.75 19.44
CA ASP A 216 -8.09 -1.67 20.19
C ASP A 216 -7.23 -0.87 21.15
N VAL A 217 -7.09 -1.38 22.36
CA VAL A 217 -6.30 -0.73 23.41
C VAL A 217 -5.17 -1.68 23.83
N PHE A 218 -4.00 -1.11 24.09
CA PHE A 218 -2.82 -1.85 24.53
C PHE A 218 -2.02 -1.04 25.53
N GLU A 219 -1.20 -1.70 26.33
CA GLU A 219 -0.28 -1.02 27.24
C GLU A 219 0.88 -0.38 26.44
N PRO A 220 1.09 0.94 26.52
CA PRO A 220 2.07 1.65 25.69
C PRO A 220 3.52 1.34 26.04
N GLY A 221 3.75 0.72 27.21
CA GLY A 221 5.06 0.30 27.68
C GLY A 221 6.15 1.37 27.51
N SER A 222 7.26 1.03 26.87
CA SER A 222 8.41 1.93 26.78
C SER A 222 8.15 3.25 26.02
N THR A 223 7.06 3.38 25.26
CA THR A 223 6.76 4.60 24.49
C THR A 223 6.37 5.80 25.36
N VAL A 224 6.02 5.62 26.64
CA VAL A 224 5.76 6.74 27.56
C VAL A 224 7.01 7.29 28.25
N LYS A 225 8.14 6.56 28.19
CA LYS A 225 9.39 6.94 28.87
C LYS A 225 9.92 8.34 28.54
N PRO A 226 9.81 8.84 27.29
CA PRO A 226 10.18 10.23 26.98
C PRO A 226 9.45 11.23 27.88
N MET A 227 8.15 11.06 28.13
CA MET A 227 7.37 11.93 29.01
C MET A 227 7.84 11.85 30.48
N VAL A 228 8.32 10.69 30.94
CA VAL A 228 8.90 10.56 32.29
C VAL A 228 10.18 11.39 32.41
N VAL A 229 11.07 11.29 31.42
CA VAL A 229 12.32 12.08 31.38
C VAL A 229 11.99 13.57 31.30
N MET A 230 11.04 13.97 30.45
CA MET A 230 10.56 15.36 30.36
C MET A 230 10.06 15.87 31.72
N THR A 231 9.23 15.09 32.42
CA THR A 231 8.66 15.47 33.72
C THR A 231 9.74 15.62 34.78
N ALA A 232 10.71 14.71 34.81
CA ALA A 232 11.80 14.73 35.78
C ALA A 232 12.73 15.94 35.57
N LEU A 233 13.04 16.27 34.31
CA LEU A 233 13.79 17.49 33.95
C LEU A 233 13.01 18.75 34.33
N GLN A 234 11.71 18.82 34.03
CA GLN A 234 10.86 19.98 34.34
C GLN A 234 10.81 20.27 35.84
N ARG A 235 10.81 19.22 36.67
CA ARG A 235 10.74 19.34 38.13
C ARG A 235 12.10 19.53 38.80
N GLY A 236 13.19 19.57 38.04
CA GLY A 236 14.55 19.71 38.58
C GLY A 236 15.02 18.52 39.40
N ILE A 237 14.40 17.34 39.22
CA ILE A 237 14.81 16.09 39.90
C ILE A 237 16.15 15.61 39.34
N VAL A 238 16.37 15.86 38.06
CA VAL A 238 17.58 15.54 37.31
C VAL A 238 17.89 16.68 36.34
N ASN A 239 19.14 16.73 35.88
CA ASN A 239 19.58 17.56 34.77
C ASN A 239 20.09 16.66 33.62
N GLU A 240 20.39 17.25 32.46
CA GLU A 240 20.80 16.52 31.26
C GLU A 240 22.06 15.66 31.45
N ASN A 241 22.96 16.07 32.36
CA ASN A 241 24.22 15.40 32.66
C ASN A 241 24.11 14.37 33.79
N THR A 242 22.92 14.18 34.37
CA THR A 242 22.73 13.26 35.48
C THR A 242 22.96 11.82 35.02
N VAL A 243 23.83 11.12 35.75
CA VAL A 243 24.07 9.69 35.59
C VAL A 243 23.30 8.95 36.68
N LEU A 244 22.43 8.04 36.27
CA LEU A 244 21.61 7.25 37.17
C LEU A 244 22.25 5.87 37.37
N ASN A 245 22.34 5.42 38.62
CA ASN A 245 22.57 4.00 38.90
C ASN A 245 21.37 3.20 38.35
N THR A 246 21.62 2.24 37.47
CA THR A 246 20.59 1.39 36.83
C THR A 246 20.72 -0.09 37.18
N VAL A 247 21.41 -0.41 38.28
CA VAL A 247 21.45 -1.77 38.82
C VAL A 247 20.02 -2.21 39.20
N PRO A 248 19.56 -3.41 38.81
CA PRO A 248 18.25 -3.94 39.18
C PRO A 248 18.01 -3.88 40.70
N TYR A 249 16.78 -3.60 41.09
CA TYR A 249 16.38 -3.46 42.49
C TYR A 249 14.97 -4.02 42.70
N ARG A 250 14.57 -4.16 43.97
CA ARG A 250 13.25 -4.68 44.34
C ARG A 250 12.40 -3.64 45.04
N ILE A 251 11.10 -3.65 44.74
CA ILE A 251 10.07 -2.88 45.43
C ILE A 251 9.02 -3.88 45.92
N ASN A 252 8.82 -4.00 47.24
CA ASN A 252 7.83 -4.90 47.83
C ASN A 252 7.89 -6.35 47.29
N GLY A 253 9.10 -6.87 47.06
CA GLY A 253 9.32 -8.22 46.51
C GLY A 253 9.27 -8.32 44.98
N HIS A 254 8.82 -7.28 44.27
CA HIS A 254 8.82 -7.22 42.80
C HIS A 254 10.16 -6.72 42.27
N GLU A 255 10.75 -7.45 41.33
CA GLU A 255 12.02 -7.08 40.69
C GLU A 255 11.77 -6.08 39.54
N ILE A 256 12.42 -4.93 39.62
CA ILE A 256 12.52 -3.97 38.51
C ILE A 256 13.85 -4.19 37.82
N LYS A 257 13.80 -4.60 36.55
CA LYS A 257 14.97 -4.87 35.73
C LYS A 257 14.80 -4.41 34.28
N ASP A 258 15.94 -4.26 33.64
CA ASP A 258 16.07 -3.96 32.23
C ASP A 258 16.26 -5.26 31.41
N VAL A 259 16.19 -5.15 30.09
CA VAL A 259 16.45 -6.28 29.18
C VAL A 259 17.90 -6.76 29.31
N ALA A 260 18.84 -5.83 29.44
CA ALA A 260 20.24 -6.08 29.70
C ALA A 260 20.68 -5.30 30.95
N ARG A 261 21.71 -5.79 31.64
CA ARG A 261 22.20 -5.15 32.86
C ARG A 261 23.12 -3.98 32.52
N TYR A 262 22.86 -2.83 33.13
CA TYR A 262 23.70 -1.63 33.06
C TYR A 262 23.95 -1.14 34.48
N SER A 263 25.21 -0.86 34.85
CA SER A 263 25.55 -0.29 36.17
C SER A 263 25.01 1.12 36.31
N GLU A 264 25.23 1.93 35.29
CA GLU A 264 24.85 3.33 35.25
C GLU A 264 24.51 3.77 33.82
N LEU A 265 23.60 4.73 33.70
CA LEU A 265 23.20 5.31 32.42
C LEU A 265 22.96 6.82 32.56
N THR A 266 23.35 7.58 31.54
CA THR A 266 22.88 8.97 31.35
C THR A 266 21.38 8.98 31.03
N LEU A 267 20.72 10.14 31.08
CA LEU A 267 19.31 10.25 30.64
C LEU A 267 19.10 9.82 29.18
N THR A 268 20.03 10.17 28.29
CA THR A 268 20.05 9.65 26.91
C THR A 268 20.18 8.14 26.90
N GLY A 269 21.09 7.57 27.69
CA GLY A 269 21.26 6.12 27.84
C GLY A 269 20.00 5.41 28.34
N VAL A 270 19.26 6.03 29.27
CA VAL A 270 17.96 5.51 29.77
C VAL A 270 16.95 5.36 28.63
N LEU A 271 16.86 6.34 27.71
CA LEU A 271 15.98 6.24 26.54
C LEU A 271 16.54 5.28 25.48
N GLN A 272 17.83 5.40 25.16
CA GLN A 272 18.55 4.58 24.17
C GLN A 272 18.42 3.08 24.45
N LYS A 273 18.70 2.69 25.71
CA LYS A 273 18.64 1.29 26.19
C LYS A 273 17.26 0.92 26.73
N SER A 274 16.33 1.88 26.78
CA SER A 274 14.98 1.68 27.27
C SER A 274 14.96 1.16 28.71
N SER A 275 15.77 1.72 29.61
CA SER A 275 15.89 1.27 31.00
C SER A 275 14.58 1.51 31.77
N ASN A 276 13.98 0.43 32.28
CA ASN A 276 12.88 0.48 33.25
C ASN A 276 13.40 0.96 34.61
N VAL A 277 14.59 0.52 35.02
CA VAL A 277 15.21 0.91 36.29
C VAL A 277 15.45 2.43 36.35
N GLY A 278 15.96 3.02 35.27
CA GLY A 278 16.19 4.45 35.19
C GLY A 278 14.89 5.25 35.36
N VAL A 279 13.87 4.97 34.55
CA VAL A 279 12.60 5.71 34.61
C VAL A 279 11.80 5.44 35.88
N SER A 280 11.90 4.25 36.49
CA SER A 280 11.22 3.97 37.76
C SER A 280 11.85 4.75 38.91
N LYS A 281 13.18 4.92 38.93
CA LYS A 281 13.86 5.78 39.90
C LYS A 281 13.44 7.25 39.76
N LEU A 282 13.35 7.74 38.52
CA LEU A 282 12.82 9.09 38.25
C LEU A 282 11.38 9.24 38.78
N ALA A 283 10.52 8.27 38.51
CA ALA A 283 9.13 8.30 38.96
C ALA A 283 8.97 8.25 40.47
N LEU A 284 9.80 7.45 41.17
CA LEU A 284 9.78 7.35 42.62
C LEU A 284 10.30 8.61 43.32
N ALA A 285 11.17 9.37 42.65
CA ALA A 285 11.64 10.68 43.12
C ALA A 285 10.63 11.82 42.89
N MET A 286 9.51 11.56 42.21
CA MET A 286 8.44 12.53 41.94
C MET A 286 7.13 12.15 42.66
N PRO A 287 6.24 13.12 42.97
CA PRO A 287 4.91 12.80 43.45
C PRO A 287 4.13 12.00 42.40
N SER A 288 3.25 11.09 42.85
CA SER A 288 2.48 10.20 41.96
C SER A 288 1.65 10.95 40.92
N SER A 289 1.15 12.15 41.25
CA SER A 289 0.39 13.00 40.34
C SER A 289 1.21 13.52 39.15
N ALA A 290 2.53 13.63 39.25
CA ALA A 290 3.36 14.27 38.23
C ALA A 290 3.25 13.59 36.85
N LEU A 291 3.31 12.25 36.83
CA LEU A 291 3.19 11.49 35.59
C LEU A 291 1.74 11.40 35.12
N VAL A 292 0.78 11.33 36.05
CA VAL A 292 -0.65 11.33 35.73
C VAL A 292 -1.02 12.63 35.00
N ASP A 293 -0.59 13.77 35.54
CA ASP A 293 -0.84 15.08 34.93
C ASP A 293 -0.17 15.19 33.56
N THR A 294 1.09 14.74 33.44
CA THR A 294 1.83 14.83 32.17
C THR A 294 1.20 13.95 31.10
N TYR A 295 0.94 12.68 31.38
CA TYR A 295 0.32 11.78 30.40
C TYR A 295 -1.08 12.28 29.98
N SER A 296 -1.87 12.80 30.92
CA SER A 296 -3.18 13.40 30.66
C SER A 296 -3.07 14.65 29.77
N ARG A 297 -2.07 15.51 30.00
CA ARG A 297 -1.77 16.69 29.18
C ARG A 297 -1.40 16.34 27.74
N PHE A 298 -0.69 15.24 27.52
CA PHE A 298 -0.38 14.71 26.19
C PHE A 298 -1.55 13.91 25.55
N GLY A 299 -2.67 13.77 26.28
CA GLY A 299 -3.91 13.20 25.75
C GLY A 299 -4.13 11.71 26.03
N LEU A 300 -3.32 11.06 26.87
CA LEU A 300 -3.59 9.68 27.28
C LEU A 300 -4.82 9.62 28.20
N GLY A 301 -5.68 8.64 27.97
CA GLY A 301 -6.93 8.48 28.72
C GLY A 301 -8.04 9.47 28.34
N LYS A 302 -7.81 10.37 27.38
CA LYS A 302 -8.80 11.34 26.86
C LYS A 302 -9.31 10.89 25.50
N ALA A 303 -10.58 11.17 25.21
CA ALA A 303 -11.16 10.96 23.88
C ALA A 303 -10.31 11.65 22.79
N THR A 304 -10.27 11.09 21.58
CA THR A 304 -9.59 11.72 20.44
C THR A 304 -10.52 12.64 19.65
N ASN A 305 -11.83 12.44 19.78
CA ASN A 305 -12.86 13.30 19.21
C ASN A 305 -12.76 13.42 17.69
N LEU A 306 -12.31 12.36 17.00
CA LEU A 306 -12.35 12.30 15.54
C LEU A 306 -13.79 12.27 15.00
N GLY A 307 -14.75 11.92 15.87
CA GLY A 307 -16.14 11.74 15.50
C GLY A 307 -16.44 10.37 14.91
N LEU A 308 -15.47 9.45 14.91
CA LEU A 308 -15.63 8.11 14.37
C LEU A 308 -16.39 7.18 15.33
N VAL A 309 -17.32 6.41 14.79
CA VAL A 309 -18.02 5.37 15.57
C VAL A 309 -17.05 4.31 16.11
N GLY A 310 -17.31 3.87 17.35
CA GLY A 310 -16.50 2.83 18.00
C GLY A 310 -15.17 3.31 18.60
N GLU A 311 -14.86 4.60 18.51
CA GLU A 311 -13.66 5.19 19.11
C GLU A 311 -13.60 4.95 20.63
N ARG A 312 -12.47 4.44 21.12
CA ARG A 312 -12.22 4.25 22.55
C ARG A 312 -11.23 5.27 23.09
N SER A 313 -11.41 5.65 24.35
CA SER A 313 -10.55 6.59 25.08
C SER A 313 -9.43 5.92 25.88
N GLY A 314 -9.16 4.63 25.67
CA GLY A 314 -8.19 3.86 26.45
C GLY A 314 -8.70 3.47 27.85
N LEU A 315 -7.78 3.04 28.72
CA LEU A 315 -8.01 2.82 30.15
C LEU A 315 -6.97 3.62 30.93
N TYR A 316 -7.44 4.51 31.80
CA TYR A 316 -6.58 5.42 32.52
C TYR A 316 -6.87 5.40 34.02
N PRO A 317 -5.84 5.29 34.89
CA PRO A 317 -6.07 5.10 36.32
C PRO A 317 -6.60 6.37 36.99
N GLN A 318 -7.71 6.25 37.71
CA GLN A 318 -8.27 7.29 38.58
C GLN A 318 -8.01 6.93 40.04
N LYS A 319 -6.76 7.11 40.49
CA LYS A 319 -6.32 6.75 41.84
C LYS A 319 -5.72 7.94 42.57
N GLN A 320 -6.12 8.12 43.83
CA GLN A 320 -5.53 9.12 44.74
C GLN A 320 -4.27 8.60 45.43
N ARG A 321 -4.27 7.33 45.83
CA ARG A 321 -3.12 6.66 46.49
C ARG A 321 -2.50 5.67 45.53
N TRP A 322 -1.18 5.71 45.45
CA TRP A 322 -0.38 4.86 44.57
C TRP A 322 0.69 4.16 45.39
N SER A 323 0.79 2.84 45.25
CA SER A 323 1.93 2.09 45.78
C SER A 323 3.19 2.36 44.95
N ASP A 324 4.37 2.13 45.53
CA ASP A 324 5.64 2.36 44.83
C ASP A 324 5.80 1.48 43.60
N ILE A 325 5.27 0.25 43.63
CA ILE A 325 5.31 -0.64 42.47
C ILE A 325 4.42 -0.11 41.33
N GLU A 326 3.22 0.42 41.64
CA GLU A 326 2.36 1.04 40.63
C GLU A 326 2.98 2.31 40.04
N ARG A 327 3.63 3.13 40.87
CA ARG A 327 4.38 4.32 40.40
C ARG A 327 5.50 3.93 39.45
N ALA A 328 6.24 2.87 39.79
CA ALA A 328 7.28 2.34 38.94
C ALA A 328 6.72 1.82 37.61
N THR A 329 5.71 0.93 37.63
CA THR A 329 5.14 0.33 36.42
C THR A 329 4.50 1.36 35.48
N PHE A 330 3.87 2.40 36.04
CA PHE A 330 3.30 3.50 35.27
C PHE A 330 4.37 4.31 34.50
N SER A 331 5.58 4.42 35.05
CA SER A 331 6.70 5.12 34.40
C SER A 331 7.24 4.41 33.15
N PHE A 332 7.08 3.09 33.07
CA PHE A 332 7.43 2.31 31.89
C PHE A 332 6.21 1.69 31.20
N GLY A 333 5.04 2.31 31.41
CA GLY A 333 3.86 2.19 30.55
C GLY A 333 2.94 1.01 30.81
N TYR A 334 2.90 0.49 32.04
CA TYR A 334 1.97 -0.54 32.49
C TYR A 334 0.93 0.02 33.46
N GLY A 335 -0.27 -0.57 33.49
CA GLY A 335 -1.39 -0.07 34.31
C GLY A 335 -2.18 1.08 33.66
N LEU A 336 -1.94 1.34 32.38
CA LEU A 336 -2.75 2.17 31.50
C LEU A 336 -2.82 1.53 30.12
N MET A 337 -3.92 1.73 29.39
CA MET A 337 -4.06 1.27 28.02
C MET A 337 -4.45 2.43 27.11
N VAL A 338 -3.92 2.41 25.89
CA VAL A 338 -4.09 3.48 24.90
C VAL A 338 -4.46 2.88 23.56
N THR A 339 -5.16 3.65 22.71
CA THR A 339 -5.32 3.29 21.29
C THR A 339 -4.07 3.71 20.50
N PRO A 340 -3.80 3.07 19.34
CA PRO A 340 -2.74 3.53 18.43
C PRO A 340 -2.87 5.02 18.07
N LEU A 341 -4.11 5.49 17.88
CA LEU A 341 -4.39 6.89 17.59
C LEU A 341 -4.05 7.84 18.76
N GLN A 342 -4.39 7.48 20.00
CA GLN A 342 -4.00 8.28 21.17
C GLN A 342 -2.47 8.38 21.27
N LEU A 343 -1.76 7.28 21.01
CA LEU A 343 -0.30 7.28 21.03
C LEU A 343 0.27 8.15 19.90
N ALA A 344 -0.34 8.16 18.71
CA ALA A 344 0.06 9.05 17.63
C ALA A 344 -0.10 10.53 18.00
N ARG A 345 -1.19 10.89 18.70
CA ARG A 345 -1.40 12.24 19.25
C ARG A 345 -0.34 12.65 20.27
N VAL A 346 0.07 11.72 21.15
CA VAL A 346 1.18 11.97 22.09
C VAL A 346 2.43 12.33 21.31
N TYR A 347 2.78 11.55 20.29
CA TYR A 347 3.98 11.79 19.50
C TYR A 347 3.87 13.02 18.60
N ALA A 348 2.68 13.38 18.13
CA ALA A 348 2.46 14.67 17.47
C ALA A 348 2.72 15.84 18.43
N THR A 349 2.29 15.72 19.69
CA THR A 349 2.56 16.73 20.74
C THR A 349 4.05 16.80 21.10
N ILE A 350 4.77 15.67 21.08
CA ILE A 350 6.24 15.65 21.22
C ILE A 350 6.89 16.33 20.01
N GLY A 351 6.45 16.00 18.81
CA GLY A 351 6.98 16.56 17.55
C GLY A 351 6.78 18.07 17.44
N SER A 352 5.66 18.59 17.95
CA SER A 352 5.36 20.03 17.98
C SER A 352 6.07 20.78 19.10
N TYR A 353 7.00 20.10 19.79
CA TYR A 353 7.72 20.59 20.96
C TYR A 353 6.82 21.08 22.10
N GLY A 354 5.78 20.28 22.39
CA GLY A 354 4.90 20.46 23.54
C GLY A 354 3.61 21.22 23.23
N ILE A 355 3.22 21.38 21.97
CA ILE A 355 1.93 21.95 21.57
C ILE A 355 0.94 20.83 21.26
N TYR A 356 -0.05 20.66 22.12
CA TYR A 356 -1.16 19.75 21.88
C TYR A 356 -2.12 20.33 20.84
N ARG A 357 -2.49 19.53 19.83
CA ARG A 357 -3.49 19.88 18.82
C ARG A 357 -4.58 18.81 18.80
N PRO A 358 -5.87 19.20 18.63
CA PRO A 358 -6.93 18.22 18.41
C PRO A 358 -6.63 17.44 17.12
N LEU A 359 -6.99 16.15 17.11
CA LEU A 359 -6.86 15.37 15.88
C LEU A 359 -8.04 15.67 14.96
N SER A 360 -7.81 15.58 13.65
CA SER A 360 -8.86 15.69 12.64
C SER A 360 -8.74 14.61 11.58
N ILE A 361 -9.87 14.04 11.18
CA ILE A 361 -9.96 13.12 10.03
C ILE A 361 -10.48 13.83 8.77
N THR A 362 -10.97 15.06 8.93
CA THR A 362 -11.35 15.97 7.86
C THR A 362 -10.23 16.97 7.64
N LYS A 363 -10.10 17.46 6.41
CA LYS A 363 -9.08 18.45 6.07
C LYS A 363 -9.23 19.72 6.93
N VAL A 364 -8.12 20.27 7.40
CA VAL A 364 -8.08 21.48 8.25
C VAL A 364 -7.19 22.54 7.60
N ASP A 365 -7.64 23.79 7.60
CA ASP A 365 -6.83 24.90 7.10
C ASP A 365 -5.82 25.36 8.18
N PRO A 366 -4.51 25.37 7.90
CA PRO A 366 -3.53 25.93 8.79
C PRO A 366 -3.65 27.47 8.90
N PRO A 367 -3.22 28.09 10.01
CA PRO A 367 -2.61 27.47 11.18
C PRO A 367 -3.64 26.99 12.21
N VAL A 368 -3.33 25.88 12.89
CA VAL A 368 -4.12 25.37 14.03
C VAL A 368 -3.37 25.69 15.33
N PRO A 369 -3.63 26.79 16.07
CA PRO A 369 -2.71 27.23 17.14
C PRO A 369 -2.37 26.16 18.19
N GLY A 370 -3.35 25.33 18.58
CA GLY A 370 -3.19 24.33 19.63
C GLY A 370 -3.02 24.93 21.02
N GLU A 371 -2.66 24.10 21.99
CA GLU A 371 -2.40 24.49 23.38
C GLU A 371 -1.00 24.01 23.80
N ARG A 372 -0.18 24.90 24.36
CA ARG A 372 1.13 24.50 24.90
C ARG A 372 0.94 23.77 26.23
N VAL A 373 1.23 22.48 26.24
CA VAL A 373 1.09 21.61 27.42
C VAL A 373 2.42 21.30 28.12
N PHE A 374 3.55 21.53 27.43
CA PHE A 374 4.90 21.34 27.97
C PHE A 374 5.88 22.42 27.45
N PRO A 375 6.92 22.82 28.23
CA PRO A 375 7.92 23.78 27.78
C PRO A 375 8.73 23.28 26.57
N GLU A 376 8.92 24.15 25.58
CA GLU A 376 9.58 23.83 24.31
C GLU A 376 11.00 23.29 24.49
N SER A 377 11.81 23.99 25.30
CA SER A 377 13.21 23.64 25.53
C SER A 377 13.36 22.20 26.02
N LEU A 378 12.53 21.79 26.98
CA LEU A 378 12.58 20.45 27.54
C LEU A 378 12.14 19.38 26.55
N VAL A 379 11.10 19.65 25.74
CA VAL A 379 10.66 18.69 24.71
C VAL A 379 11.72 18.57 23.62
N ARG A 380 12.37 19.67 23.20
CA ARG A 380 13.50 19.65 22.26
C ARG A 380 14.68 18.83 22.79
N THR A 381 15.07 19.03 24.05
CA THR A 381 16.11 18.22 24.71
C THR A 381 15.77 16.73 24.63
N VAL A 382 14.53 16.35 24.97
CA VAL A 382 14.15 14.93 24.97
C VAL A 382 13.98 14.37 23.56
N VAL A 383 13.50 15.15 22.59
CA VAL A 383 13.49 14.75 21.17
C VAL A 383 14.91 14.43 20.71
N HIS A 384 15.89 15.27 21.07
CA HIS A 384 17.29 15.00 20.77
C HIS A 384 17.80 13.70 21.43
N MET A 385 17.47 13.47 22.70
CA MET A 385 17.80 12.21 23.39
C MET A 385 17.17 10.99 22.71
N MET A 386 15.96 11.12 22.16
CA MET A 386 15.24 10.05 21.46
C MET A 386 15.89 9.65 20.12
N GLU A 387 16.69 10.52 19.49
CA GLU A 387 17.43 10.19 18.26
C GLU A 387 18.38 8.99 18.48
N SER A 388 19.01 8.93 19.65
CA SER A 388 19.93 7.85 20.05
C SER A 388 19.29 6.46 19.98
N VAL A 389 17.96 6.36 20.07
CA VAL A 389 17.23 5.09 20.01
C VAL A 389 17.31 4.46 18.61
N ALA A 390 17.39 5.29 17.56
CA ALA A 390 17.53 4.83 16.17
C ALA A 390 19.00 4.76 15.70
N LEU A 391 19.94 5.25 16.50
CA LEU A 391 21.38 5.21 16.19
C LEU A 391 22.04 3.92 16.69
N PRO A 392 23.30 3.62 16.28
CA PRO A 392 24.06 2.48 16.78
C PRO A 392 24.06 2.41 18.31
N GLY A 393 23.82 1.21 18.84
CA GLY A 393 23.64 0.98 20.28
C GLY A 393 22.20 1.23 20.79
N GLY A 394 21.33 1.85 20.01
CA GLY A 394 19.91 2.01 20.31
C GLY A 394 19.07 0.77 20.01
N GLY A 395 18.00 0.56 20.78
CA GLY A 395 17.08 -0.57 20.59
C GLY A 395 16.17 -0.48 19.35
N GLY A 396 16.25 0.60 18.57
CA GLY A 396 15.43 0.87 17.39
C GLY A 396 16.23 1.10 16.11
N VAL A 397 17.50 0.66 16.05
CA VAL A 397 18.41 0.90 14.91
C VAL A 397 17.82 0.54 13.53
N LYS A 398 16.95 -0.46 13.48
CA LYS A 398 16.30 -0.90 12.23
C LYS A 398 15.27 0.09 11.67
N ALA A 399 14.89 1.11 12.43
CA ALA A 399 14.02 2.17 11.95
C ALA A 399 14.80 3.28 11.22
N ALA A 400 16.13 3.28 11.27
CA ALA A 400 16.95 4.33 10.69
C ALA A 400 16.63 4.55 9.20
N ILE A 401 16.61 5.83 8.79
CA ILE A 401 16.28 6.25 7.42
C ILE A 401 17.49 6.99 6.87
N LYS A 402 18.01 6.53 5.72
CA LYS A 402 19.15 7.20 5.09
C LYS A 402 18.80 8.66 4.78
N GLY A 403 19.66 9.57 5.22
CA GLY A 403 19.50 11.03 5.02
C GLY A 403 18.64 11.74 6.05
N TYR A 404 17.98 11.04 6.98
CA TYR A 404 17.10 11.67 7.96
C TYR A 404 17.41 11.26 9.40
N ARG A 405 17.38 12.25 10.28
CA ARG A 405 17.37 12.07 11.73
C ARG A 405 15.93 11.75 12.13
N ILE A 406 15.77 10.72 12.95
CA ILE A 406 14.45 10.33 13.47
C ILE A 406 14.51 10.21 14.98
N ALA A 407 13.45 10.64 15.66
CA ALA A 407 13.34 10.55 17.11
C ALA A 407 12.23 9.55 17.45
N ILE A 408 12.62 8.37 17.93
CA ILE A 408 11.69 7.25 18.09
C ILE A 408 11.75 6.63 19.49
N LYS A 409 10.74 5.81 19.78
CA LYS A 409 10.80 4.82 20.85
C LYS A 409 10.16 3.52 20.40
N THR A 410 10.89 2.44 20.62
CA THR A 410 10.37 1.08 20.45
C THR A 410 9.96 0.51 21.80
N GLY A 411 9.03 -0.43 21.78
CA GLY A 411 8.62 -1.19 22.96
C GLY A 411 7.98 -2.53 22.63
N THR A 412 7.75 -3.30 23.67
CA THR A 412 7.10 -4.62 23.60
C THR A 412 6.30 -4.79 24.87
N ALA A 413 5.00 -5.05 24.74
CA ALA A 413 4.13 -5.33 25.87
C ALA A 413 3.64 -6.77 25.79
N LYS A 414 3.43 -7.38 26.95
CA LYS A 414 2.76 -8.68 27.03
C LYS A 414 1.26 -8.47 26.88
N LYS A 415 0.62 -9.28 26.03
CA LYS A 415 -0.82 -9.16 25.75
C LYS A 415 -1.63 -9.59 26.96
N VAL A 416 -2.72 -8.89 27.22
CA VAL A 416 -3.72 -9.25 28.23
C VAL A 416 -4.77 -10.13 27.55
N GLY A 417 -5.02 -11.31 28.10
CA GLY A 417 -6.00 -12.27 27.62
C GLY A 417 -7.45 -11.90 28.01
N PRO A 418 -8.44 -12.68 27.56
CA PRO A 418 -9.86 -12.41 27.82
C PRO A 418 -10.24 -12.39 29.31
N ASP A 419 -9.48 -13.09 30.15
CA ASP A 419 -9.65 -13.16 31.61
C ASP A 419 -8.98 -12.00 32.37
N GLY A 420 -8.39 -11.03 31.64
CA GLY A 420 -7.68 -9.90 32.22
C GLY A 420 -6.26 -10.24 32.69
N ARG A 421 -5.73 -11.43 32.39
CA ARG A 421 -4.37 -11.85 32.80
C ARG A 421 -3.40 -11.82 31.64
N TYR A 422 -2.11 -11.67 31.92
CA TYR A 422 -1.08 -11.72 30.89
C TYR A 422 -0.93 -13.11 30.29
N ILE A 423 -0.96 -13.20 28.96
CA ILE A 423 -0.72 -14.42 28.19
C ILE A 423 0.63 -14.37 27.48
N ASN A 424 1.18 -15.51 27.03
CA ASN A 424 2.47 -15.55 26.32
C ASN A 424 2.34 -15.13 24.84
N LYS A 425 1.75 -13.95 24.63
CA LYS A 425 1.62 -13.25 23.35
C LYS A 425 2.12 -11.83 23.56
N TYR A 426 2.62 -11.20 22.51
CA TYR A 426 3.28 -9.91 22.61
C TYR A 426 2.71 -8.91 21.61
N ILE A 427 2.74 -7.63 21.98
CA ILE A 427 2.43 -6.52 21.09
C ILE A 427 3.73 -5.75 20.89
N ALA A 428 4.19 -5.69 19.65
CA ALA A 428 5.38 -4.97 19.23
C ALA A 428 4.98 -3.61 18.68
N TYR A 429 5.62 -2.53 19.14
CA TYR A 429 5.27 -1.20 18.67
C TYR A 429 6.47 -0.24 18.59
N THR A 430 6.38 0.67 17.63
CA THR A 430 7.32 1.77 17.41
C THR A 430 6.52 3.05 17.21
N ALA A 431 6.87 4.07 17.97
CA ALA A 431 6.27 5.40 17.86
C ALA A 431 7.39 6.43 17.72
N GLY A 432 7.21 7.45 16.89
CA GLY A 432 8.27 8.40 16.61
C GLY A 432 7.86 9.56 15.72
N VAL A 433 8.78 10.49 15.57
CA VAL A 433 8.63 11.68 14.74
C VAL A 433 9.81 11.87 13.80
N ALA A 434 9.55 12.48 12.65
CA ALA A 434 10.59 12.82 11.68
C ALA A 434 10.23 14.06 10.83
N PRO A 435 11.24 14.77 10.29
CA PRO A 435 12.65 14.71 10.69
C PRO A 435 12.86 15.17 12.15
N ALA A 436 13.93 14.76 12.84
CA ALA A 436 14.10 15.08 14.26
C ALA A 436 14.42 16.55 14.51
N SER A 437 15.11 17.21 13.57
CA SER A 437 15.46 18.63 13.66
C SER A 437 14.25 19.56 13.63
N HIS A 438 13.26 19.23 12.80
CA HIS A 438 11.98 19.95 12.64
C HIS A 438 10.86 18.94 12.30
N PRO A 439 10.28 18.28 13.31
CA PRO A 439 9.27 17.25 13.09
C PRO A 439 8.08 17.72 12.27
N ARG A 440 7.76 16.97 11.22
CA ARG A 440 6.58 17.19 10.36
C ARG A 440 5.53 16.11 10.56
N PHE A 441 5.97 14.88 10.84
CA PHE A 441 5.08 13.74 10.93
C PHE A 441 5.32 12.95 12.22
N ALA A 442 4.23 12.52 12.84
CA ALA A 442 4.22 11.55 13.92
C ALA A 442 3.62 10.24 13.40
N LEU A 443 4.34 9.13 13.61
CA LEU A 443 3.92 7.81 13.17
C LEU A 443 3.92 6.84 14.35
N VAL A 444 2.89 6.01 14.42
CA VAL A 444 2.81 4.86 15.31
C VAL A 444 2.56 3.62 14.48
N VAL A 445 3.36 2.58 14.71
CA VAL A 445 3.17 1.24 14.14
C VAL A 445 3.03 0.24 15.28
N VAL A 446 1.97 -0.56 15.23
CA VAL A 446 1.66 -1.62 16.19
C VAL A 446 1.49 -2.94 15.44
N ILE A 447 2.20 -3.97 15.84
CA ILE A 447 2.08 -5.35 15.34
C ILE A 447 1.68 -6.24 16.52
N ASN A 448 0.48 -6.81 16.43
CA ASN A 448 -0.15 -7.62 17.47
C ASN A 448 0.12 -9.11 17.23
N ASP A 449 0.70 -9.76 18.23
CA ASP A 449 0.99 -11.19 18.28
C ASP A 449 1.83 -11.70 17.09
N PRO A 450 3.06 -11.17 16.86
CA PRO A 450 3.96 -11.71 15.84
C PRO A 450 4.46 -13.11 16.21
N GLN A 451 4.39 -14.06 15.27
CA GLN A 451 4.66 -15.49 15.50
C GLN A 451 5.89 -16.02 14.74
N ALA A 452 6.55 -15.20 13.91
CA ALA A 452 7.73 -15.58 13.13
C ALA A 452 9.07 -15.60 13.92
N GLY A 453 9.04 -15.99 15.19
CA GLY A 453 10.23 -16.16 16.05
C GLY A 453 10.87 -14.88 16.62
N LYS A 454 10.56 -13.69 16.09
CA LYS A 454 10.95 -12.39 16.67
C LYS A 454 9.71 -11.65 17.15
N TYR A 455 9.74 -11.13 18.38
CA TYR A 455 8.60 -10.41 18.97
C TYR A 455 8.94 -9.03 19.53
N TYR A 456 10.23 -8.67 19.60
CA TYR A 456 10.64 -7.35 20.09
C TYR A 456 10.31 -6.24 19.09
N GLY A 457 9.78 -5.11 19.56
CA GLY A 457 9.45 -3.93 18.73
C GLY A 457 10.60 -3.42 17.87
N GLY A 458 11.82 -3.42 18.41
CA GLY A 458 13.04 -3.07 17.65
C GLY A 458 13.34 -3.98 16.46
N ALA A 459 12.84 -5.22 16.47
CA ALA A 459 13.04 -6.18 15.39
C ALA A 459 11.83 -6.29 14.45
N VAL A 460 10.61 -6.03 14.96
CA VAL A 460 9.34 -6.26 14.26
C VAL A 460 8.75 -4.95 13.73
N SER A 461 8.44 -3.98 14.60
CA SER A 461 7.75 -2.74 14.21
C SER A 461 8.70 -1.63 13.77
N ALA A 462 9.96 -1.62 14.22
CA ALA A 462 10.95 -0.60 13.85
C ALA A 462 11.29 -0.57 12.34
N PRO A 463 11.55 -1.71 11.65
CA PRO A 463 11.75 -1.71 10.20
C PRO A 463 10.56 -1.13 9.43
N VAL A 464 9.34 -1.45 9.89
CA VAL A 464 8.08 -0.98 9.27
C VAL A 464 7.95 0.53 9.43
N PHE A 465 8.27 1.06 10.62
CA PHE A 465 8.34 2.51 10.85
C PHE A 465 9.31 3.17 9.88
N GLY A 466 10.53 2.63 9.73
CA GLY A 466 11.55 3.18 8.84
C GLY A 466 11.11 3.18 7.36
N ALA A 467 10.51 2.08 6.90
CA ALA A 467 9.99 1.96 5.54
C ALA A 467 8.86 2.94 5.25
N ILE A 468 7.87 3.03 6.14
CA ILE A 468 6.74 3.96 6.03
C ILE A 468 7.25 5.40 6.06
N MET A 469 7.97 5.78 7.13
CA MET A 469 8.40 7.16 7.32
C MET A 469 9.36 7.60 6.21
N GLY A 470 10.24 6.72 5.73
CA GLY A 470 11.13 7.02 4.59
C GLY A 470 10.35 7.28 3.30
N GLY A 471 9.28 6.52 3.05
CA GLY A 471 8.39 6.78 1.93
C GLY A 471 7.54 8.06 2.11
N VAL A 472 7.09 8.36 3.32
CA VAL A 472 6.33 9.58 3.66
C VAL A 472 7.19 10.82 3.41
N LEU A 473 8.40 10.88 3.97
CA LEU A 473 9.31 12.02 3.83
C LEU A 473 9.63 12.30 2.36
N ARG A 474 9.87 11.23 1.57
CA ARG A 474 10.09 11.35 0.12
C ARG A 474 8.84 11.82 -0.63
N THR A 475 7.67 11.26 -0.34
CA THR A 475 6.40 11.63 -1.00
C THR A 475 6.00 13.08 -0.71
N MET A 476 6.36 13.56 0.48
CA MET A 476 6.07 14.92 0.96
C MET A 476 7.20 15.91 0.67
N ASN A 477 8.24 15.51 -0.07
CA ASN A 477 9.38 16.34 -0.46
C ASN A 477 10.03 17.06 0.74
N ILE A 478 10.22 16.35 1.85
CA ILE A 478 10.92 16.92 3.01
C ILE A 478 12.43 16.93 2.75
N GLU A 479 13.14 17.96 3.21
CA GLU A 479 14.59 18.04 3.06
C GLU A 479 15.30 17.06 4.02
N PRO A 480 16.34 16.33 3.56
CA PRO A 480 17.20 15.52 4.43
C PRO A 480 17.92 16.36 5.50
N ASP A 481 17.89 15.92 6.76
CA ASP A 481 18.49 16.64 7.90
C ASP A 481 19.65 15.88 8.59
N ALA A 482 20.09 14.77 8.00
CA ALA A 482 21.24 13.97 8.45
C ALA A 482 22.43 13.99 7.48
N LEU A 483 22.59 15.06 6.70
CA LEU A 483 23.76 15.26 5.84
C LEU A 483 24.98 15.62 6.70
N ALA A 484 26.14 15.02 6.45
CA ALA A 484 27.31 15.20 7.32
C ALA A 484 27.82 16.65 7.25
N THR A 485 28.03 17.30 8.41
CA THR A 485 28.66 18.63 8.49
C THR A 485 30.14 18.51 8.10
N GLY A 486 30.38 18.77 6.82
CA GLY A 486 31.62 18.53 6.08
C GLY A 486 31.34 18.44 4.58
N GLU A 487 30.13 18.03 4.20
CA GLU A 487 29.64 18.04 2.82
C GLU A 487 29.04 19.40 2.45
N LYS A 488 29.87 20.45 2.43
CA LYS A 488 29.69 21.45 1.37
C LYS A 488 30.19 20.78 0.10
N SER A 489 29.28 20.15 -0.66
CA SER A 489 29.46 19.76 -2.06
C SER A 489 30.86 19.27 -2.44
N GLU A 490 31.41 18.31 -1.70
CA GLU A 490 32.47 17.45 -2.19
C GLU A 490 31.90 16.05 -2.25
N PHE A 491 31.68 15.58 -3.47
CA PHE A 491 31.25 14.22 -3.77
C PHE A 491 32.34 13.25 -3.28
N VAL A 492 32.17 12.70 -2.07
CA VAL A 492 33.01 11.59 -1.62
C VAL A 492 32.45 10.31 -2.22
N ILE A 493 33.12 9.91 -3.29
CA ILE A 493 33.10 8.59 -3.93
C ILE A 493 33.27 7.53 -2.83
N ASN A 494 32.24 6.73 -2.58
CA ASN A 494 32.43 5.48 -1.85
C ASN A 494 32.99 4.47 -2.84
N GLN A 495 34.26 4.15 -2.69
CA GLN A 495 34.96 3.07 -3.38
C GLN A 495 34.26 1.73 -3.09
N GLY A 496 33.26 1.41 -3.89
CA GLY A 496 33.28 0.16 -4.61
C GLY A 496 34.04 0.39 -5.91
N GLU A 497 35.37 0.26 -5.86
CA GLU A 497 36.13 -0.20 -7.02
C GLU A 497 35.56 -1.60 -7.31
N GLU A 498 34.76 -1.87 -8.34
CA GLU A 498 34.80 -1.50 -9.75
C GLU A 498 33.35 -1.34 -10.26
N GLN A 499 33.00 -0.23 -10.96
CA GLN A 499 31.98 -0.13 -12.04
C GLN A 499 31.47 1.31 -12.32
N VAL A 500 31.78 2.32 -11.51
CA VAL A 500 31.31 3.71 -11.74
C VAL A 500 32.02 4.38 -12.94
N ALA A 501 33.14 3.84 -13.42
CA ALA A 501 33.94 4.42 -14.49
C ALA A 501 33.28 4.39 -15.89
N ASP A 502 32.24 3.57 -16.11
CA ASP A 502 31.67 3.31 -17.45
C ASP A 502 30.39 4.11 -17.79
N ARG A 503 29.86 4.93 -16.88
CA ARG A 503 28.58 5.64 -17.10
C ARG A 503 28.79 7.05 -17.65
N ASN A 504 29.34 7.15 -18.86
CA ASN A 504 29.50 8.41 -19.60
C ASN A 504 28.46 8.55 -20.72
N LEU A 505 27.84 9.73 -20.82
CA LEU A 505 26.87 10.06 -21.86
C LEU A 505 27.42 9.89 -23.28
N ARG A 506 28.68 10.23 -23.52
CA ARG A 506 29.32 10.06 -24.83
C ARG A 506 29.37 8.59 -25.23
N ASP A 507 29.81 7.72 -24.33
CA ASP A 507 29.97 6.29 -24.61
C ASP A 507 28.61 5.58 -24.73
N LEU A 508 27.63 6.02 -23.94
CA LEU A 508 26.25 5.58 -24.05
C LEU A 508 25.68 5.88 -25.44
N LEU A 509 25.88 7.10 -25.91
CA LEU A 509 25.31 7.61 -27.17
C LEU A 509 26.15 7.38 -28.41
N ALA A 510 27.40 6.91 -28.29
CA ALA A 510 28.31 6.73 -29.43
C ALA A 510 27.70 6.07 -30.69
N PRO A 511 26.81 5.05 -30.59
CA PRO A 511 26.16 4.45 -31.76
C PRO A 511 25.16 5.36 -32.50
N TRP A 512 24.62 6.39 -31.84
CA TRP A 512 23.58 7.27 -32.38
C TRP A 512 24.05 8.72 -32.55
N VAL A 513 24.85 9.22 -31.61
CA VAL A 513 25.36 10.60 -31.57
C VAL A 513 26.83 10.58 -31.16
N PRO A 514 27.77 10.36 -32.11
CA PRO A 514 29.20 10.23 -31.83
C PRO A 514 29.81 11.48 -31.17
N ASN A 515 29.21 12.64 -31.38
CA ASN A 515 29.69 13.93 -30.87
C ASN A 515 28.99 14.34 -29.55
N ALA A 516 28.36 13.40 -28.84
CA ALA A 516 27.71 13.70 -27.56
C ALA A 516 28.73 14.20 -26.51
N PRO A 517 28.33 15.16 -25.65
CA PRO A 517 29.23 15.72 -24.64
C PRO A 517 29.57 14.70 -23.57
N GLU A 518 30.76 14.83 -22.98
CA GLU A 518 31.13 14.04 -21.81
C GLU A 518 30.33 14.51 -20.60
N ARG A 519 29.50 13.62 -20.05
CA ARG A 519 28.79 13.82 -18.80
C ARG A 519 28.76 12.50 -18.05
N ILE A 520 29.17 12.53 -16.79
CA ILE A 520 29.02 11.39 -15.89
C ILE A 520 27.54 11.27 -15.54
N LEU A 521 26.99 10.08 -15.70
CA LEU A 521 25.60 9.76 -15.47
C LEU A 521 25.47 8.86 -14.24
N ARG A 522 24.58 9.24 -13.33
CA ARG A 522 24.29 8.48 -12.11
C ARG A 522 23.27 7.37 -12.39
N GLU A 523 22.08 7.75 -12.84
CA GLU A 523 20.96 6.86 -13.18
C GLU A 523 20.18 7.36 -14.41
N MET A 524 19.29 6.52 -14.94
CA MET A 524 18.39 6.86 -16.07
C MET A 524 16.93 6.84 -15.60
N THR A 525 16.13 7.83 -15.97
CA THR A 525 14.71 7.91 -15.58
C THR A 525 13.81 8.51 -16.66
N LEU A 526 12.57 8.00 -16.74
CA LEU A 526 11.48 8.53 -17.58
C LEU A 526 10.54 9.46 -16.80
N ASP A 527 10.66 9.52 -15.48
CA ASP A 527 9.75 10.28 -14.61
C ASP A 527 10.46 11.49 -14.01
N SER A 528 10.06 12.67 -14.47
CA SER A 528 10.58 13.96 -14.01
C SER A 528 10.22 14.28 -12.56
N ARG A 529 9.37 13.49 -11.88
CA ARG A 529 9.06 13.70 -10.46
C ARG A 529 10.10 13.06 -9.54
N VAL A 530 10.83 12.07 -10.05
CA VAL A 530 11.85 11.31 -9.29
C VAL A 530 13.27 11.53 -9.83
N ALA A 531 13.44 12.31 -10.90
CA ALA A 531 14.77 12.66 -11.39
C ALA A 531 15.54 13.49 -10.36
N ALA A 532 16.85 13.28 -10.31
CA ALA A 532 17.72 13.98 -9.37
C ALA A 532 19.03 14.41 -10.03
N SER A 533 19.83 15.14 -9.26
CA SER A 533 21.12 15.63 -9.70
C SER A 533 22.01 14.49 -10.20
N GLY A 534 22.56 14.64 -11.41
CA GLY A 534 23.42 13.65 -12.04
C GLY A 534 22.70 12.60 -12.89
N ASP A 535 21.37 12.57 -12.92
CA ASP A 535 20.61 11.59 -13.71
C ASP A 535 20.54 11.97 -15.19
N LEU A 536 20.28 10.96 -16.03
CA LEU A 536 19.86 11.10 -17.41
C LEU A 536 18.33 11.03 -17.49
N PHE A 537 17.69 12.13 -17.83
CA PHE A 537 16.24 12.15 -18.03
C PHE A 537 15.88 11.85 -19.49
N ILE A 538 14.91 10.95 -19.70
CA ILE A 538 14.44 10.55 -21.02
C ILE A 538 13.04 11.14 -21.26
N ALA A 539 12.94 12.09 -22.16
CA ALA A 539 11.72 12.78 -22.54
C ALA A 539 11.09 12.14 -23.80
N VAL A 540 10.41 11.00 -23.61
CA VAL A 540 9.67 10.31 -24.69
C VAL A 540 8.33 10.98 -25.00
N GLN A 541 7.88 10.90 -26.24
CA GLN A 541 6.48 11.16 -26.58
C GLN A 541 5.64 9.94 -26.18
N GLY A 542 4.89 10.04 -25.08
CA GLY A 542 4.02 8.98 -24.58
C GLY A 542 2.63 9.01 -25.23
N HIS A 543 1.86 7.93 -25.02
CA HIS A 543 0.49 7.82 -25.57
C HIS A 543 -0.52 8.75 -24.87
N GLN A 544 -0.30 9.09 -23.60
CA GLN A 544 -1.18 9.98 -22.82
C GLN A 544 -0.58 11.36 -22.53
N ALA A 545 0.76 11.46 -22.50
CA ALA A 545 1.47 12.69 -22.18
C ALA A 545 2.80 12.77 -22.93
N ASP A 546 3.15 13.98 -23.35
CA ASP A 546 4.43 14.28 -24.00
C ASP A 546 5.49 14.60 -22.95
N GLY A 547 6.47 13.70 -22.80
CA GLY A 547 7.57 13.81 -21.83
C GLY A 547 8.43 15.05 -22.02
N ARG A 548 8.45 15.62 -23.24
CA ARG A 548 9.22 16.84 -23.57
C ARG A 548 8.75 18.06 -22.80
N ARG A 549 7.48 18.08 -22.38
CA ARG A 549 6.92 19.15 -21.54
C ARG A 549 7.57 19.24 -20.16
N TYR A 550 8.21 18.17 -19.71
CA TYR A 550 8.84 18.10 -18.39
C TYR A 550 10.36 18.34 -18.43
N ILE A 551 10.92 18.68 -19.59
CA ILE A 551 12.33 19.05 -19.72
C ILE A 551 12.73 20.19 -18.75
N PRO A 552 11.98 21.31 -18.64
CA PRO A 552 12.33 22.37 -17.69
C PRO A 552 12.34 21.89 -16.24
N GLN A 553 11.41 21.01 -15.88
CA GLN A 553 11.35 20.43 -14.53
C GLN A 553 12.57 19.55 -14.25
N ALA A 554 12.96 18.70 -15.20
CA ALA A 554 14.14 17.85 -15.05
C ALA A 554 15.43 18.68 -14.93
N ILE A 555 15.56 19.75 -15.73
CA ILE A 555 16.68 20.71 -15.61
C ILE A 555 16.70 21.33 -14.20
N ALA A 556 15.54 21.75 -13.69
CA ALA A 556 15.44 22.33 -12.34
C ALA A 556 15.82 21.34 -11.22
N GLN A 557 15.73 20.03 -11.47
CA GLN A 557 16.16 18.98 -10.55
C GLN A 557 17.66 18.61 -10.68
N GLY A 558 18.39 19.26 -11.59
CA GLY A 558 19.84 19.13 -11.73
C GLY A 558 20.31 17.93 -12.55
N VAL A 559 19.46 17.38 -13.44
CA VAL A 559 19.85 16.25 -14.31
C VAL A 559 21.12 16.57 -15.10
N ALA A 560 21.99 15.58 -15.28
CA ALA A 560 23.26 15.75 -15.98
C ALA A 560 23.08 15.93 -17.50
N ALA A 561 22.04 15.30 -18.06
CA ALA A 561 21.70 15.37 -19.47
C ALA A 561 20.25 14.93 -19.71
N ILE A 562 19.74 15.24 -20.90
CA ILE A 562 18.39 14.87 -21.34
C ILE A 562 18.48 14.22 -22.72
N ILE A 563 17.77 13.12 -22.94
CA ILE A 563 17.48 12.60 -24.29
C ILE A 563 16.00 12.80 -24.56
N ALA A 564 15.66 13.50 -25.64
CA ALA A 564 14.29 13.86 -25.99
C ALA A 564 13.88 13.33 -27.36
N GLU A 565 12.59 13.06 -27.55
CA GLU A 565 12.05 12.70 -28.86
C GLU A 565 12.20 13.86 -29.86
N ALA A 566 12.86 13.60 -31.00
CA ALA A 566 13.14 14.59 -32.02
C ALA A 566 11.90 14.97 -32.84
N GLN A 567 10.94 14.06 -33.00
CA GLN A 567 9.80 14.23 -33.89
C GLN A 567 9.05 15.56 -33.67
N GLY A 568 9.13 16.48 -34.64
CA GLY A 568 8.45 17.76 -34.60
C GLY A 568 9.15 18.88 -33.82
N GLU A 569 10.32 18.62 -33.21
CA GLU A 569 11.05 19.59 -32.36
C GLU A 569 12.50 19.84 -32.83
N ALA A 570 13.17 18.83 -33.37
CA ALA A 570 14.59 18.89 -33.74
C ALA A 570 14.96 17.81 -34.78
N LYS A 571 16.18 17.86 -35.33
CA LYS A 571 16.73 16.79 -36.19
C LYS A 571 17.27 15.64 -35.34
N ASP A 572 17.29 14.43 -35.91
CA ASP A 572 17.94 13.26 -35.26
C ASP A 572 19.41 13.57 -34.98
N GLY A 573 19.84 13.36 -33.73
CA GLY A 573 21.20 13.64 -33.27
C GLY A 573 21.50 15.11 -32.96
N GLU A 574 20.52 16.01 -33.04
CA GLU A 574 20.70 17.42 -32.67
C GLU A 574 20.93 17.57 -31.16
N ILE A 575 21.91 18.40 -30.78
CA ILE A 575 22.25 18.68 -29.39
C ILE A 575 21.99 20.18 -29.13
N ARG A 576 21.16 20.47 -28.13
CA ARG A 576 20.92 21.84 -27.66
C ARG A 576 21.35 21.96 -26.21
N GLU A 577 21.93 23.09 -25.83
CA GLU A 577 22.24 23.39 -24.45
C GLU A 577 21.13 24.24 -23.84
N MET A 578 20.50 23.75 -22.76
CA MET A 578 19.44 24.44 -22.05
C MET A 578 19.85 24.62 -20.59
N HIS A 579 20.12 25.86 -20.19
CA HIS A 579 20.57 26.20 -18.83
C HIS A 579 21.77 25.36 -18.35
N GLY A 580 22.73 25.07 -19.22
CA GLY A 580 23.94 24.28 -18.91
C GLY A 580 23.75 22.76 -18.96
N VAL A 581 22.55 22.27 -19.30
CA VAL A 581 22.23 20.85 -19.48
C VAL A 581 22.12 20.53 -20.97
N PRO A 582 22.86 19.53 -21.48
CA PRO A 582 22.72 19.10 -22.87
C PRO A 582 21.43 18.30 -23.07
N VAL A 583 20.64 18.70 -24.06
CA VAL A 583 19.43 18.03 -24.54
C VAL A 583 19.71 17.44 -25.92
N ILE A 584 19.70 16.11 -26.00
CA ILE A 584 20.01 15.34 -27.20
C ILE A 584 18.70 14.84 -27.80
N TYR A 585 18.41 15.23 -29.02
CA TYR A 585 17.19 14.83 -29.70
C TYR A 585 17.44 13.58 -30.54
N LEU A 586 16.67 12.53 -30.30
CA LEU A 586 16.70 11.28 -31.06
C LEU A 586 15.33 11.00 -31.67
N SER A 587 15.31 10.63 -32.95
CA SER A 587 14.12 10.15 -33.64
C SER A 587 13.80 8.71 -33.22
N GLN A 588 12.51 8.39 -33.15
CA GLN A 588 12.02 7.05 -32.76
C GLN A 588 12.57 6.63 -31.41
N LEU A 589 12.58 7.54 -30.44
CA LEU A 589 13.22 7.34 -29.15
C LEU A 589 12.62 6.12 -28.41
N ASN A 590 11.31 5.91 -28.50
CA ASN A 590 10.64 4.75 -27.89
C ASN A 590 11.18 3.40 -28.41
N GLU A 591 11.54 3.31 -29.70
CA GLU A 591 12.11 2.09 -30.30
C GLU A 591 13.57 1.87 -29.86
N ARG A 592 14.32 2.97 -29.70
CA ARG A 592 15.75 2.94 -29.29
C ARG A 592 15.94 2.78 -27.78
N LEU A 593 14.91 3.08 -26.98
CA LEU A 593 15.01 3.20 -25.53
C LEU A 593 15.45 1.91 -24.83
N SER A 594 14.96 0.74 -25.26
CA SER A 594 15.36 -0.54 -24.68
C SER A 594 16.85 -0.82 -24.89
N ALA A 595 17.40 -0.42 -26.03
CA ALA A 595 18.83 -0.55 -26.35
C ALA A 595 19.69 0.46 -25.59
N LEU A 596 19.22 1.71 -25.46
CA LEU A 596 19.86 2.74 -24.63
C LEU A 596 19.95 2.30 -23.17
N ALA A 597 18.83 1.87 -22.59
CA ALA A 597 18.80 1.37 -21.22
C ALA A 597 19.63 0.08 -21.07
N GLY A 598 19.62 -0.81 -22.07
CA GLY A 598 20.48 -2.00 -22.09
C GLY A 598 21.96 -1.64 -22.04
N ARG A 599 22.42 -0.65 -22.82
CA ARG A 599 23.81 -0.16 -22.75
C ARG A 599 24.11 0.47 -21.40
N PHE A 600 23.21 1.30 -20.88
CA PHE A 600 23.36 1.98 -19.59
C PHE A 600 23.49 1.00 -18.41
N TYR A 601 22.77 -0.12 -18.45
CA TYR A 601 22.76 -1.15 -17.42
C TYR A 601 23.61 -2.38 -17.75
N HIS A 602 24.55 -2.27 -18.69
CA HIS A 602 25.53 -3.30 -19.07
C HIS A 602 24.92 -4.62 -19.60
N GLN A 603 23.87 -4.53 -20.41
CA GLN A 603 23.22 -5.65 -21.10
C GLN A 603 22.81 -6.80 -20.16
N PRO A 604 21.99 -6.52 -19.14
CA PRO A 604 21.76 -7.46 -18.04
C PRO A 604 21.13 -8.78 -18.49
N SER A 605 20.30 -8.79 -19.54
CA SER A 605 19.72 -10.03 -20.08
C SER A 605 20.75 -11.01 -20.64
N GLN A 606 21.99 -10.57 -20.93
CA GLN A 606 23.08 -11.44 -21.40
C GLN A 606 23.82 -12.10 -20.24
N GLN A 607 23.63 -11.61 -19.01
CA GLN A 607 24.33 -12.06 -17.81
C GLN A 607 23.54 -13.11 -17.02
N LEU A 608 22.28 -13.38 -17.41
CA LEU A 608 21.46 -14.46 -16.85
C LEU A 608 20.69 -15.17 -17.97
N ARG A 609 20.18 -16.38 -17.67
CA ARG A 609 19.28 -17.07 -18.59
C ARG A 609 17.86 -16.51 -18.43
N LEU A 610 17.48 -15.61 -19.34
CA LEU A 610 16.17 -14.96 -19.34
C LEU A 610 15.17 -15.71 -20.24
N VAL A 611 14.00 -16.04 -19.70
CA VAL A 611 12.88 -16.66 -20.44
C VAL A 611 11.71 -15.70 -20.52
N GLY A 612 11.23 -15.41 -21.73
CA GLY A 612 10.07 -14.57 -21.98
C GLY A 612 8.81 -15.40 -22.16
N VAL A 613 7.72 -15.05 -21.48
CA VAL A 613 6.43 -15.77 -21.59
C VAL A 613 5.35 -14.83 -22.06
N THR A 614 4.78 -15.10 -23.24
CA THR A 614 3.64 -14.37 -23.80
C THR A 614 2.41 -15.27 -23.98
N GLY A 615 1.26 -14.63 -24.18
CA GLY A 615 -0.05 -15.27 -24.30
C GLY A 615 -1.14 -14.49 -23.58
N THR A 616 -2.37 -15.01 -23.63
CA THR A 616 -3.51 -14.40 -22.92
C THR A 616 -3.55 -14.91 -21.50
N ASN A 617 -3.70 -16.22 -21.31
CA ASN A 617 -3.76 -16.86 -20.00
C ASN A 617 -2.50 -17.67 -19.69
N GLY A 618 -2.19 -17.79 -18.40
CA GLY A 618 -1.14 -18.70 -17.92
C GLY A 618 0.29 -18.11 -17.88
N LYS A 619 0.51 -16.86 -18.30
CA LYS A 619 1.84 -16.21 -18.24
C LYS A 619 2.46 -16.27 -16.85
N THR A 620 1.73 -15.76 -15.85
CA THR A 620 2.14 -15.76 -14.44
C THR A 620 2.39 -17.15 -13.90
N THR A 621 1.49 -18.11 -14.18
CA THR A 621 1.66 -19.49 -13.71
C THR A 621 2.92 -20.11 -14.31
N THR A 622 3.15 -19.91 -15.60
CA THR A 622 4.32 -20.45 -16.31
C THR A 622 5.61 -19.80 -15.83
N THR A 623 5.68 -18.48 -15.67
CA THR A 623 6.90 -17.81 -15.15
C THR A 623 7.24 -18.27 -13.74
N GLN A 624 6.23 -18.42 -12.87
CA GLN A 624 6.41 -18.90 -11.50
C GLN A 624 6.89 -20.35 -11.44
N LEU A 625 6.28 -21.25 -12.21
CA LEU A 625 6.71 -22.65 -12.26
C LEU A 625 8.13 -22.79 -12.81
N LEU A 626 8.47 -22.04 -13.87
CA LEU A 626 9.82 -22.03 -14.43
C LEU A 626 10.86 -21.60 -13.39
N ALA A 627 10.61 -20.50 -12.68
CA ALA A 627 11.52 -20.01 -11.65
C ALA A 627 11.65 -21.00 -10.47
N GLN A 628 10.54 -21.60 -10.03
CA GLN A 628 10.55 -22.61 -8.97
C GLN A 628 11.35 -23.86 -9.38
N TRP A 629 11.13 -24.37 -10.59
CA TRP A 629 11.87 -25.51 -11.10
C TRP A 629 13.35 -25.21 -11.28
N ALA A 630 13.71 -24.05 -11.84
CA ALA A 630 15.10 -23.63 -11.94
C ALA A 630 15.77 -23.54 -10.56
N LYS A 631 15.05 -23.04 -9.55
CA LYS A 631 15.57 -22.96 -8.18
C LYS A 631 15.81 -24.34 -7.57
N LEU A 632 14.89 -25.29 -7.79
CA LEU A 632 15.07 -26.68 -7.37
C LEU A 632 16.26 -27.36 -8.06
N LEU A 633 16.62 -26.90 -9.27
CA LEU A 633 17.80 -27.34 -10.02
C LEU A 633 19.09 -26.60 -9.61
N GLY A 634 19.04 -25.74 -8.59
CA GLY A 634 20.20 -25.05 -8.01
C GLY A 634 20.46 -23.63 -8.53
N GLU A 635 19.56 -23.07 -9.34
CA GLU A 635 19.70 -21.71 -9.86
C GLU A 635 19.23 -20.65 -8.86
N THR A 636 19.81 -19.45 -8.95
CA THR A 636 19.25 -18.26 -8.28
C THR A 636 18.19 -17.65 -9.21
N SER A 637 16.94 -18.06 -8.99
CA SER A 637 15.83 -17.70 -9.87
C SER A 637 15.15 -16.38 -9.51
N ALA A 638 14.82 -15.61 -10.55
CA ALA A 638 14.01 -14.40 -10.48
C ALA A 638 12.74 -14.52 -11.33
N VAL A 639 11.73 -13.73 -10.96
CA VAL A 639 10.49 -13.56 -11.73
C VAL A 639 10.22 -12.08 -11.98
N MET A 640 9.61 -11.77 -13.11
CA MET A 640 9.13 -10.43 -13.44
C MET A 640 7.75 -10.52 -14.08
N GLY A 641 6.76 -9.79 -13.57
CA GLY A 641 5.40 -9.91 -14.12
C GLY A 641 4.31 -9.35 -13.22
N THR A 642 3.10 -9.89 -13.40
CA THR A 642 1.85 -9.42 -12.76
C THR A 642 1.90 -9.52 -11.23
N VAL A 643 2.63 -10.49 -10.69
CA VAL A 643 2.79 -10.68 -9.23
C VAL A 643 3.94 -9.83 -8.67
N GLY A 644 4.72 -9.19 -9.54
CA GLY A 644 5.85 -8.33 -9.21
C GLY A 644 7.18 -8.81 -9.79
N ASN A 645 8.24 -8.09 -9.43
CA ASN A 645 9.60 -8.33 -9.88
C ASN A 645 10.52 -8.62 -8.68
N GLY A 646 11.37 -9.64 -8.78
CA GLY A 646 12.37 -9.93 -7.76
C GLY A 646 12.93 -11.34 -7.85
N LEU A 647 13.89 -11.65 -6.97
CA LEU A 647 14.23 -13.06 -6.68
C LEU A 647 12.97 -13.78 -6.20
N LEU A 648 12.84 -15.07 -6.49
CA LEU A 648 11.61 -15.83 -6.28
C LEU A 648 11.01 -15.71 -4.85
N ASP A 649 11.85 -15.57 -3.82
CA ASP A 649 11.41 -15.44 -2.42
C ASP A 649 11.26 -13.97 -1.95
N LYS A 650 11.56 -13.00 -2.82
CA LYS A 650 11.69 -11.57 -2.54
C LYS A 650 11.13 -10.71 -3.67
N VAL A 651 9.93 -11.05 -4.13
CA VAL A 651 9.24 -10.35 -5.23
C VAL A 651 8.57 -9.07 -4.71
N VAL A 652 8.74 -7.96 -5.43
CA VAL A 652 8.11 -6.66 -5.14
C VAL A 652 7.01 -6.39 -6.17
N PRO A 653 5.75 -6.09 -5.77
CA PRO A 653 4.66 -5.81 -6.71
C PRO A 653 4.95 -4.65 -7.66
N THR A 654 4.43 -4.73 -8.88
CA THR A 654 4.62 -3.73 -9.95
C THR A 654 3.29 -3.26 -10.52
N GLU A 655 3.23 -2.04 -11.04
CA GLU A 655 2.01 -1.46 -11.65
C GLU A 655 1.67 -2.09 -13.01
N ASN A 656 2.69 -2.49 -13.76
CA ASN A 656 2.54 -3.06 -15.10
C ASN A 656 3.06 -4.50 -15.14
N THR A 657 2.37 -5.37 -15.88
CA THR A 657 2.83 -6.74 -16.18
C THR A 657 4.20 -6.75 -16.88
N THR A 658 4.47 -5.77 -17.74
CA THR A 658 5.79 -5.52 -18.32
C THR A 658 6.13 -4.06 -18.08
N GLY A 659 7.12 -3.76 -17.24
CA GLY A 659 7.56 -2.39 -16.93
C GLY A 659 8.08 -1.61 -18.16
N SER A 660 8.39 -0.32 -18.00
CA SER A 660 8.96 0.49 -19.10
C SER A 660 10.31 -0.09 -19.60
N ALA A 661 10.76 0.32 -20.77
CA ALA A 661 12.06 -0.11 -21.32
C ALA A 661 13.23 0.16 -20.35
N VAL A 662 13.19 1.28 -19.62
CA VAL A 662 14.20 1.63 -18.62
C VAL A 662 14.04 0.75 -17.37
N ASP A 663 12.82 0.63 -16.84
CA ASP A 663 12.54 -0.17 -15.64
C ASP A 663 12.92 -1.64 -15.82
N VAL A 664 12.61 -2.22 -16.98
CA VAL A 664 12.90 -3.62 -17.27
C VAL A 664 14.39 -3.88 -17.23
N GLN A 665 15.20 -3.02 -17.87
CA GLN A 665 16.66 -3.14 -17.85
C GLN A 665 17.25 -2.87 -16.46
N HIS A 666 16.73 -1.85 -15.75
CA HIS A 666 17.15 -1.52 -14.39
C HIS A 666 16.91 -2.69 -13.42
N VAL A 667 15.70 -3.27 -13.45
CA VAL A 667 15.33 -4.40 -12.60
C VAL A 667 16.18 -5.64 -12.93
N LEU A 668 16.37 -5.97 -14.21
CA LEU A 668 17.22 -7.08 -14.61
C LEU A 668 18.67 -6.88 -14.11
N SER A 669 19.21 -5.67 -14.25
CA SER A 669 20.55 -5.33 -13.74
C SER A 669 20.66 -5.48 -12.22
N SER A 670 19.63 -5.04 -11.49
CA SER A 670 19.54 -5.25 -10.04
C SER A 670 19.49 -6.74 -9.67
N LEU A 671 18.78 -7.56 -10.44
CA LEU A 671 18.70 -9.00 -10.21
C LEU A 671 20.04 -9.70 -10.46
N VAL A 672 20.73 -9.32 -11.54
CA VAL A 672 22.10 -9.79 -11.83
C VAL A 672 23.04 -9.41 -10.69
N GLY A 673 22.99 -8.17 -10.21
CA GLY A 673 23.79 -7.71 -9.06
C GLY A 673 23.47 -8.45 -7.75
N GLN A 674 22.28 -9.04 -7.64
CA GLN A 674 21.88 -9.91 -6.53
C GLN A 674 22.26 -11.39 -6.74
N GLY A 675 22.95 -11.72 -7.85
CA GLY A 675 23.41 -13.06 -8.18
C GLY A 675 22.38 -13.92 -8.91
N ALA A 676 21.35 -13.34 -9.52
CA ALA A 676 20.38 -14.09 -10.31
C ALA A 676 21.04 -14.72 -11.54
N THR A 677 20.90 -16.04 -11.69
CA THR A 677 21.43 -16.82 -12.82
C THR A 677 20.33 -17.25 -13.80
N PHE A 678 19.07 -17.21 -13.36
CA PHE A 678 17.88 -17.49 -14.15
C PHE A 678 16.78 -16.46 -13.89
N GLY A 679 16.06 -16.04 -14.93
CA GLY A 679 14.93 -15.11 -14.84
C GLY A 679 13.78 -15.54 -15.75
N ALA A 680 12.56 -15.52 -15.25
CA ALA A 680 11.36 -15.73 -16.05
C ALA A 680 10.47 -14.48 -16.03
N MET A 681 10.19 -13.90 -17.19
CA MET A 681 9.43 -12.65 -17.29
C MET A 681 8.16 -12.78 -18.13
N GLU A 682 7.10 -12.10 -17.69
CA GLU A 682 5.87 -11.95 -18.45
C GLU A 682 6.05 -10.86 -19.53
N VAL A 683 5.80 -11.25 -20.79
CA VAL A 683 5.90 -10.37 -21.96
C VAL A 683 4.50 -10.08 -22.48
N SER A 684 3.95 -8.93 -22.09
CA SER A 684 2.62 -8.47 -22.51
C SER A 684 2.61 -7.96 -23.95
N SER A 685 1.45 -7.98 -24.61
CA SER A 685 1.27 -7.41 -25.96
C SER A 685 1.57 -5.91 -25.97
N HIS A 686 1.19 -5.19 -24.92
CA HIS A 686 1.53 -3.78 -24.71
C HIS A 686 3.06 -3.58 -24.65
N GLY A 687 3.77 -4.43 -23.91
CA GLY A 687 5.23 -4.39 -23.81
C GLY A 687 5.93 -4.60 -25.15
N LEU A 688 5.40 -5.49 -25.99
CA LEU A 688 5.93 -5.77 -27.33
C LEU A 688 5.70 -4.62 -28.31
N VAL A 689 4.46 -4.11 -28.40
CA VAL A 689 4.11 -2.99 -29.29
C VAL A 689 4.80 -1.69 -28.89
N GLN A 690 5.06 -1.50 -27.59
CA GLN A 690 5.76 -0.32 -27.09
C GLN A 690 7.28 -0.52 -26.96
N HIS A 691 7.83 -1.57 -27.58
CA HIS A 691 9.28 -1.84 -27.65
C HIS A 691 9.98 -1.93 -26.29
N ARG A 692 9.25 -2.25 -25.20
CA ARG A 692 9.79 -2.26 -23.83
C ARG A 692 10.86 -3.34 -23.62
N VAL A 693 10.79 -4.42 -24.41
CA VAL A 693 11.70 -5.57 -24.34
C VAL A 693 12.57 -5.74 -25.60
N ALA A 694 12.62 -4.72 -26.47
CA ALA A 694 13.21 -4.83 -27.81
C ALA A 694 14.68 -5.26 -27.83
N ALA A 695 15.48 -4.82 -26.85
CA ALA A 695 16.91 -5.15 -26.78
C ALA A 695 17.24 -6.35 -25.89
N LEU A 696 16.23 -6.99 -25.27
CA LEU A 696 16.48 -8.15 -24.42
C LEU A 696 16.85 -9.37 -25.25
N GLN A 697 17.82 -10.13 -24.74
CA GLN A 697 18.16 -11.44 -25.28
C GLN A 697 17.49 -12.52 -24.44
N PHE A 698 16.57 -13.26 -25.04
CA PHE A 698 15.93 -14.40 -24.40
C PHE A 698 16.69 -15.68 -24.73
N ALA A 699 16.91 -16.52 -23.72
CA ALA A 699 17.36 -17.89 -23.92
C ALA A 699 16.23 -18.76 -24.50
N ALA A 700 14.98 -18.47 -24.13
CA ALA A 700 13.78 -19.09 -24.69
C ALA A 700 12.57 -18.17 -24.61
N SER A 701 11.62 -18.36 -25.53
CA SER A 701 10.36 -17.61 -25.60
C SER A 701 9.16 -18.55 -25.68
N VAL A 702 8.23 -18.42 -24.74
CA VAL A 702 7.08 -19.31 -24.55
C VAL A 702 5.78 -18.63 -24.97
N PHE A 703 4.99 -19.30 -25.81
CA PHE A 703 3.63 -18.90 -26.16
C PHE A 703 2.63 -19.86 -25.53
N THR A 704 1.77 -19.34 -24.66
CA THR A 704 0.80 -20.15 -23.91
C THR A 704 -0.51 -20.38 -24.67
N ASN A 705 -1.22 -19.32 -25.06
CA ASN A 705 -2.49 -19.35 -25.79
C ASN A 705 -2.91 -17.94 -26.24
N LEU A 706 -3.87 -17.87 -27.16
CA LEU A 706 -4.56 -16.64 -27.53
C LEU A 706 -6.08 -16.78 -27.35
N SER A 707 -6.67 -15.94 -26.48
CA SER A 707 -8.12 -15.81 -26.32
C SER A 707 -8.53 -14.35 -26.38
N ARG A 708 -9.83 -14.07 -26.50
CA ARG A 708 -10.36 -12.71 -26.62
C ARG A 708 -10.05 -11.87 -25.37
N ASP A 709 -9.14 -10.91 -25.50
CA ASP A 709 -8.71 -9.99 -24.44
C ASP A 709 -8.03 -8.75 -25.06
N HIS A 710 -7.96 -7.64 -24.32
CA HIS A 710 -7.28 -6.38 -24.72
C HIS A 710 -7.69 -5.77 -26.08
N LEU A 711 -8.91 -6.02 -26.55
CA LEU A 711 -9.41 -5.47 -27.82
C LEU A 711 -9.68 -3.96 -27.78
N ASP A 712 -9.80 -3.39 -26.60
CA ASP A 712 -9.84 -1.94 -26.37
C ASP A 712 -8.56 -1.24 -26.85
N TYR A 713 -7.41 -1.91 -26.75
CA TYR A 713 -6.13 -1.40 -27.23
C TYR A 713 -5.79 -1.85 -28.65
N HIS A 714 -6.01 -3.14 -28.96
CA HIS A 714 -5.59 -3.72 -30.25
C HIS A 714 -6.66 -3.61 -31.35
N GLY A 715 -7.91 -3.24 -31.01
CA GLY A 715 -9.03 -3.13 -31.95
C GLY A 715 -9.66 -4.49 -32.29
N ASP A 716 -8.85 -5.43 -32.79
CA ASP A 716 -9.30 -6.77 -33.17
C ASP A 716 -8.30 -7.88 -32.79
N MET A 717 -8.71 -9.14 -33.01
CA MET A 717 -7.91 -10.31 -32.67
C MET A 717 -6.68 -10.48 -33.58
N GLU A 718 -6.71 -9.97 -34.81
CA GLU A 718 -5.61 -10.08 -35.77
C GLU A 718 -4.44 -9.18 -35.32
N HIS A 719 -4.74 -7.95 -34.93
CA HIS A 719 -3.75 -7.03 -34.35
C HIS A 719 -3.23 -7.53 -32.99
N TYR A 720 -4.08 -8.13 -32.16
CA TYR A 720 -3.65 -8.71 -30.89
C TYR A 720 -2.73 -9.93 -31.07
N GLU A 721 -3.02 -10.78 -32.05
CA GLU A 721 -2.14 -11.88 -32.47
C GLU A 721 -0.80 -11.32 -32.98
N ALA A 722 -0.85 -10.37 -33.92
CA ALA A 722 0.34 -9.75 -34.50
C ALA A 722 1.24 -9.13 -33.43
N ALA A 723 0.65 -8.47 -32.42
CA ALA A 723 1.39 -7.91 -31.29
C ALA A 723 2.21 -8.96 -30.52
N LYS A 724 1.66 -10.16 -30.29
CA LYS A 724 2.39 -11.24 -29.60
C LYS A 724 3.41 -11.92 -30.51
N TRP A 725 3.11 -12.01 -31.80
CA TRP A 725 4.02 -12.55 -32.82
C TRP A 725 5.33 -11.76 -32.90
N LEU A 726 5.35 -10.47 -32.51
CA LEU A 726 6.57 -9.67 -32.41
C LEU A 726 7.65 -10.33 -31.57
N LEU A 727 7.29 -11.07 -30.51
CA LEU A 727 8.28 -11.78 -29.67
C LEU A 727 9.09 -12.80 -30.48
N TYR A 728 8.52 -13.40 -31.51
CA TYR A 728 9.17 -14.43 -32.34
C TYR A 728 9.75 -13.89 -33.64
N SER A 729 9.18 -12.81 -34.17
CA SER A 729 9.52 -12.28 -35.51
C SER A 729 10.54 -11.15 -35.49
N THR A 730 10.50 -10.27 -34.49
CA THR A 730 11.36 -9.08 -34.45
C THR A 730 12.31 -9.06 -33.26
N HIS A 731 12.08 -9.89 -32.24
CA HIS A 731 12.91 -9.95 -31.04
C HIS A 731 13.84 -11.16 -31.06
N HIS A 732 14.92 -11.11 -30.27
CA HIS A 732 15.79 -12.26 -30.06
C HIS A 732 15.10 -13.30 -29.16
N CYS A 733 14.32 -14.18 -29.77
CA CYS A 733 13.42 -15.09 -29.05
C CYS A 733 14.11 -16.31 -28.42
N GLY A 734 15.38 -16.57 -28.75
CA GLY A 734 16.09 -17.79 -28.34
C GLY A 734 15.38 -19.03 -28.85
N GLN A 735 15.26 -20.06 -28.00
CA GLN A 735 14.44 -21.23 -28.33
C GLN A 735 12.96 -20.88 -28.27
N ALA A 736 12.27 -20.93 -29.41
CA ALA A 736 10.82 -20.82 -29.46
C ALA A 736 10.14 -22.07 -28.88
N ILE A 737 9.18 -21.88 -27.97
CA ILE A 737 8.36 -22.93 -27.37
C ILE A 737 6.90 -22.52 -27.52
N VAL A 738 6.10 -23.34 -28.20
CA VAL A 738 4.73 -22.98 -28.61
C VAL A 738 3.76 -24.08 -28.22
N ASN A 739 2.68 -23.69 -27.54
CA ASN A 739 1.56 -24.59 -27.25
C ASN A 739 0.81 -24.97 -28.54
N ALA A 740 0.88 -26.24 -28.91
CA ALA A 740 0.24 -26.80 -30.10
C ALA A 740 -1.25 -27.13 -29.90
N ASP A 741 -1.79 -27.05 -28.67
CA ASP A 741 -3.23 -27.23 -28.47
C ASP A 741 -4.02 -25.95 -28.80
N ASP A 742 -3.33 -24.81 -28.83
CA ASP A 742 -3.90 -23.53 -29.23
C ASP A 742 -3.96 -23.40 -30.76
N GLU A 743 -5.07 -22.91 -31.30
CA GLU A 743 -5.24 -22.75 -32.76
C GLU A 743 -4.22 -21.77 -33.37
N VAL A 744 -3.92 -20.67 -32.68
CA VAL A 744 -2.92 -19.70 -33.11
C VAL A 744 -1.52 -20.30 -32.99
N GLY A 745 -1.25 -21.00 -31.89
CA GLY A 745 0.00 -21.73 -31.68
C GLY A 745 0.29 -22.73 -32.81
N ARG A 746 -0.72 -23.49 -33.25
CA ARG A 746 -0.59 -24.40 -34.42
C ARG A 746 -0.24 -23.67 -35.71
N ARG A 747 -0.87 -22.52 -35.98
CA ARG A 747 -0.55 -21.70 -37.15
C ARG A 747 0.88 -21.13 -37.09
N TRP A 748 1.34 -20.77 -35.89
CA TRP A 748 2.69 -20.26 -35.68
C TRP A 748 3.77 -21.32 -35.82
N LEU A 749 3.51 -22.56 -35.39
CA LEU A 749 4.42 -23.69 -35.59
C LEU A 749 4.71 -23.96 -37.08
N ALA A 750 3.75 -23.71 -37.97
CA ALA A 750 3.98 -23.80 -39.42
C ALA A 750 4.98 -22.74 -39.94
N LYS A 751 5.15 -21.63 -39.21
CA LYS A 751 6.08 -20.53 -39.53
C LYS A 751 7.40 -20.64 -38.75
N LEU A 752 7.48 -21.50 -37.73
CA LEU A 752 8.63 -21.69 -36.85
C LEU A 752 9.09 -23.15 -36.90
N PRO A 753 9.81 -23.57 -37.96
CA PRO A 753 10.18 -24.98 -38.15
C PRO A 753 11.05 -25.55 -37.02
N ASP A 754 11.82 -24.70 -36.33
CA ASP A 754 12.73 -25.09 -35.25
C ASP A 754 12.13 -24.92 -33.83
N ALA A 755 10.85 -24.51 -33.73
CA ALA A 755 10.18 -24.35 -32.45
C ALA A 755 9.94 -25.70 -31.76
N VAL A 756 9.94 -25.67 -30.42
CA VAL A 756 9.50 -26.79 -29.60
C VAL A 756 7.99 -26.75 -29.47
N ALA A 757 7.30 -27.73 -30.05
CA ALA A 757 5.86 -27.88 -29.87
C ALA A 757 5.55 -28.57 -28.53
N VAL A 758 4.63 -28.03 -27.74
CA VAL A 758 4.15 -28.69 -26.52
C VAL A 758 2.65 -28.96 -26.61
N SER A 759 2.20 -30.15 -26.20
CA SER A 759 0.78 -30.53 -26.29
C SER A 759 0.35 -31.45 -25.14
N MET A 760 -0.88 -31.25 -24.70
CA MET A 760 -1.66 -32.09 -23.79
C MET A 760 -2.67 -32.97 -24.54
N GLU A 761 -3.15 -32.53 -25.71
CA GLU A 761 -4.26 -33.16 -26.46
C GLU A 761 -3.81 -33.93 -27.71
N ASP A 762 -2.48 -34.11 -27.90
CA ASP A 762 -1.89 -34.75 -29.08
C ASP A 762 -2.09 -33.99 -30.39
N HIS A 763 -2.31 -32.67 -30.32
CA HIS A 763 -2.45 -31.80 -31.49
C HIS A 763 -1.11 -31.45 -32.17
N ILE A 764 -0.08 -32.28 -31.98
CA ILE A 764 1.23 -32.12 -32.60
C ILE A 764 1.09 -32.47 -34.08
N ASN A 765 1.31 -31.49 -34.95
CA ASN A 765 1.24 -31.71 -36.40
C ASN A 765 2.35 -32.68 -36.83
N PRO A 766 2.07 -33.75 -37.59
CA PRO A 766 3.10 -34.66 -38.12
C PRO A 766 4.13 -33.97 -39.03
N ASN A 767 3.84 -32.77 -39.53
CA ASN A 767 4.77 -31.94 -40.32
C ASN A 767 5.63 -30.97 -39.48
N CYS A 768 5.56 -31.03 -38.15
CA CYS A 768 6.50 -30.30 -37.30
C CYS A 768 7.89 -30.92 -37.44
N HIS A 769 8.81 -30.20 -38.10
CA HIS A 769 10.21 -30.62 -38.24
C HIS A 769 11.03 -30.46 -36.94
N GLY A 770 10.51 -29.70 -35.96
CA GLY A 770 11.15 -29.41 -34.68
C GLY A 770 10.91 -30.46 -33.58
N ARG A 771 11.57 -30.25 -32.43
CA ARG A 771 11.39 -31.08 -31.23
C ARG A 771 9.98 -30.89 -30.67
N TRP A 772 9.43 -31.92 -30.04
CA TRP A 772 8.13 -31.80 -29.40
C TRP A 772 8.06 -32.53 -28.06
N LEU A 773 7.17 -32.07 -27.20
CA LEU A 773 6.90 -32.66 -25.89
C LEU A 773 5.40 -32.86 -25.73
N LYS A 774 4.99 -34.09 -25.42
CA LYS A 774 3.60 -34.45 -25.17
C LYS A 774 3.44 -34.90 -23.73
N ALA A 775 2.42 -34.40 -23.05
CA ALA A 775 2.00 -34.97 -21.78
C ALA A 775 1.25 -36.29 -22.02
N THR A 776 1.72 -37.39 -21.43
CA THR A 776 1.06 -38.71 -21.52
C THR A 776 0.07 -38.96 -20.39
N ALA A 777 0.28 -38.31 -19.24
CA ALA A 777 -0.63 -38.32 -18.10
C ALA A 777 -0.35 -37.11 -17.21
N VAL A 778 -1.40 -36.46 -16.69
CA VAL A 778 -1.29 -35.43 -15.66
C VAL A 778 -2.12 -35.83 -14.45
N LYS A 779 -1.48 -35.94 -13.29
CA LYS A 779 -2.12 -36.24 -12.01
C LYS A 779 -1.93 -35.06 -11.07
N LEU A 780 -3.04 -34.44 -10.67
CA LEU A 780 -3.05 -33.38 -9.67
C LEU A 780 -3.29 -33.99 -8.29
N SER A 781 -2.26 -34.06 -7.44
CA SER A 781 -2.43 -34.42 -6.04
C SER A 781 -2.80 -33.17 -5.23
N ARG A 782 -4.02 -33.11 -4.72
CA ARG A 782 -4.37 -32.12 -3.69
C ARG A 782 -3.76 -32.57 -2.37
N GLN A 783 -2.59 -32.06 -2.00
CA GLN A 783 -2.16 -32.13 -0.60
C GLN A 783 -3.11 -31.25 0.22
N ARG A 784 -4.01 -31.88 0.98
CA ARG A 784 -4.59 -31.27 2.18
C ARG A 784 -3.41 -31.02 3.12
N GLY A 785 -3.17 -29.76 3.46
CA GLY A 785 -2.04 -29.38 4.29
C GLY A 785 -2.17 -29.92 5.71
N ASP A 786 -1.34 -30.90 6.05
CA ASP A 786 -0.84 -31.16 7.40
C ASP A 786 0.69 -30.92 7.38
N HIS A 787 1.08 -29.64 7.60
CA HIS A 787 2.39 -29.13 8.03
C HIS A 787 3.70 -29.66 7.35
N PRO A 788 4.90 -29.28 7.81
CA PRO A 788 5.61 -28.01 7.50
C PRO A 788 6.97 -28.24 6.81
N VAL A 789 7.44 -27.30 5.97
CA VAL A 789 8.87 -26.95 5.80
C VAL A 789 8.98 -25.45 5.56
#